data_AF-A0A7J6P4G1-F1
#
_entry.id   AF-A0A7J6P4G1-F1
#
_cell.length_a   1.000
_cell.length_b   1.000
_cell.length_c   1.000
_cell.angle_alpha   90.00
_cell.angle_beta   90.00
_cell.angle_gamma   90.00
#
_symmetry.space_group_name_H-M   'P 1'
#
loop_
_entity.id
_entity.type
_entity.pdbx_description
1 polymer ?
#
loop_
_entity_poly.entity_id
_entity_poly.type
_entity_poly.pdbx_seq_one_letter_code
_entity_poly.pdbx_strand_id
1 'polypeptide(L)'
;MSDDNSARMSLPGGLKAGVIYAFAVRVRNALEESEDDASWSIIYAGEGSAPIPAFRLWLVSDVSITPSQTVRFVPASLTQTTTGINYVTIDFKTYHPVKTGERIRILAPGDGTEDGSFEFFRSTFECDLTLRQIHDDPRGLTTSWGSNDFTCIVEEDAKYIANINIITTKKSIRSGVLYRAVAAIYNPQRNPDSLNTEGALLDAGSAPGFPITQDFHRFIIEKERPDVEEYGGKEVGDVRFLVALRSALEPKDAIRLVAPSTFVLGAAVSGDKACHAFAWDLSSRPPESVPSGVCVSEMKFLLNVTNPPETPPPEANFWIVEHRLPNGVLEASRAVQGWQVVPSFQSATVDLTGRAISAGSRTMTEIVVSFVPTSTADLIELTVLHPGNFDLSPALPSSVGHVVLEATTSTVKVQGAFVASSGGDPTGEHRVSIRLRDIVLGYPGGLTRWELRTFYTGALQDSITVNGFSLPGRLEVIDKSISTVHDRNHHAGGARPSLSTLPIRGGEMAVVRLTFSLTMPLFGGGHLVIHSPGYTLLASSSTSASSLLNQSINISSVSGRQLKTRILDVSNASANQQEPPPVILELLPGEAIHANEAHVVSMDVACPYDAGKGDNWLLETWTHEPQYSVTRHPSNSNDGEMTSFVMAFDYHLSVWAPRAAPSAEATVTLVVNLRMSSTRELLLTAPEGFAFPRDCLVATITTLEEEVEEIDPSTGVPGVTTRLIPSEGDAISCSPLEESDADEPARPTAKLVLADFACCGMADRITTRLKVTSPEALSGPAPYWLIQGLAHRDHTDPQDVVGWGVDFTGFDITPMALARFHYPRVAQASTTLGVEFTTTQRLSGGGTIRVNLPPSASATCVSFVGLSLAHAGHGRVICEIPQDSNSAVIYLNTTLLPGTYSFAVGLLLMNSLSPAEEFSLYLLSRRGAVVDAAVQIPAASVVRGLIVSPEAVALSADSVASLPESVLLLDEAGVEAPANESPFDATSGKPKPGRIVQVTLALDIQAQVPADLAISRVLITCPKGFRHLITTDSALSTQIQLEGFVPVNGSYVALTQDDHAFALSIDRDLPMRSGRYAITFPVRVANTNPQVNFWWLSFCEGKSDGECESYEDPSVITTFIFPGFDIAIGEGTTLDGGSAAVGRATVHEIIIMVLILVSIVLLT
;
A
#
# COMPACT_ATOMS: atom_id res chain seq x y z
N MET A 1 -1.36 -68.44 85.03
CA MET A 1 -1.59 -67.10 85.60
C MET A 1 -2.68 -66.47 84.75
N SER A 2 -3.69 -65.93 85.42
CA SER A 2 -4.97 -65.50 84.87
C SER A 2 -4.82 -64.42 83.80
N ASP A 3 -5.78 -64.37 82.87
CA ASP A 3 -6.01 -63.29 81.89
C ASP A 3 -6.34 -61.92 82.52
N ASP A 4 -6.13 -61.76 83.83
CA ASP A 4 -6.22 -60.49 84.55
C ASP A 4 -4.79 -59.95 84.72
N ASN A 5 -4.50 -58.78 84.16
CA ASN A 5 -3.26 -57.99 84.29
C ASN A 5 -2.93 -57.61 85.76
N SER A 6 -2.74 -58.61 86.64
CA SER A 6 -2.53 -58.46 88.08
C SER A 6 -1.36 -59.32 88.55
N ALA A 7 -0.46 -58.72 89.33
CA ALA A 7 0.60 -59.42 90.04
C ALA A 7 0.19 -59.60 91.50
N ARG A 8 0.16 -60.84 92.00
CA ARG A 8 -0.19 -61.15 93.40
C ARG A 8 1.05 -61.57 94.18
N MET A 9 1.28 -60.93 95.32
CA MET A 9 2.32 -61.28 96.27
C MET A 9 1.67 -61.59 97.63
N SER A 10 2.03 -62.71 98.25
CA SER A 10 1.55 -63.08 99.59
C SER A 10 2.57 -62.64 100.64
N LEU A 11 2.13 -61.85 101.63
CA LEU A 11 2.96 -61.38 102.73
C LEU A 11 2.66 -62.20 103.99
N PRO A 12 3.64 -62.90 104.58
CA PRO A 12 3.41 -63.74 105.76
C PRO A 12 3.16 -62.95 107.06
N GLY A 13 3.48 -61.65 107.09
CA GLY A 13 3.19 -60.74 108.20
C GLY A 13 2.42 -59.51 107.71
N GLY A 14 1.50 -59.00 108.53
CA GLY A 14 0.72 -57.80 108.23
C GLY A 14 1.59 -56.57 107.94
N LEU A 15 1.17 -55.69 107.02
CA LEU A 15 1.81 -54.39 106.84
C LEU A 15 1.50 -53.48 108.04
N LYS A 16 2.50 -52.76 108.56
CA LYS A 16 2.32 -51.85 109.70
C LYS A 16 1.95 -50.45 109.19
N ALA A 17 0.95 -49.83 109.83
CA ALA A 17 0.56 -48.46 109.53
C ALA A 17 1.72 -47.48 109.78
N GLY A 18 1.87 -46.48 108.90
CA GLY A 18 2.88 -45.42 108.99
C GLY A 18 4.27 -45.76 108.45
N VAL A 19 4.47 -46.94 107.86
CA VAL A 19 5.75 -47.36 107.25
C VAL A 19 5.66 -47.36 105.73
N ILE A 20 6.67 -46.80 105.06
CA ILE A 20 6.77 -46.81 103.59
C ILE A 20 7.43 -48.13 103.15
N TYR A 21 6.79 -48.81 102.19
CA TYR A 21 7.29 -50.05 101.59
C TYR A 21 7.56 -49.81 100.10
N ALA A 22 8.68 -50.35 99.58
CA ALA A 22 9.04 -50.28 98.16
C ALA A 22 8.90 -51.64 97.49
N PHE A 23 8.35 -51.67 96.28
CA PHE A 23 8.16 -52.88 95.48
C PHE A 23 8.82 -52.69 94.11
N ALA A 24 9.50 -53.73 93.62
CA ALA A 24 10.07 -53.75 92.28
C ALA A 24 9.33 -54.77 91.42
N VAL A 25 8.91 -54.35 90.22
CA VAL A 25 8.19 -55.20 89.26
C VAL A 25 9.00 -55.25 87.97
N ARG A 26 9.27 -56.45 87.45
CA ARG A 26 9.93 -56.66 86.15
C ARG A 26 8.87 -56.86 85.07
N VAL A 27 8.88 -56.01 84.04
CA VAL A 27 8.00 -56.13 82.87
C VAL A 27 8.67 -57.06 81.85
N ARG A 28 7.90 -58.01 81.30
CA ARG A 28 8.42 -59.03 80.36
C ARG A 28 8.23 -58.62 78.90
N ASN A 29 7.06 -58.08 78.56
CA ASN A 29 6.69 -57.56 77.25
C ASN A 29 5.91 -56.25 77.46
N ALA A 30 6.09 -55.29 76.55
CA ALA A 30 5.23 -54.11 76.45
C ALA A 30 4.01 -54.44 75.56
N LEU A 31 2.84 -53.87 75.86
CA LEU A 31 1.70 -53.88 74.94
C LEU A 31 1.92 -52.78 73.88
N GLU A 32 1.50 -53.02 72.63
CA GLU A 32 1.67 -52.08 71.49
C GLU A 32 0.91 -50.75 71.69
N GLU A 33 -0.14 -50.73 72.51
CA GLU A 33 -0.86 -49.54 72.93
C GLU A 33 -0.93 -49.49 74.46
N SER A 34 -0.23 -48.56 75.09
CA SER A 34 -0.62 -48.14 76.45
C SER A 34 -1.65 -47.03 76.31
N GLU A 35 -2.91 -47.28 76.70
CA GLU A 35 -3.87 -46.20 76.87
C GLU A 35 -3.31 -45.19 77.89
N ASP A 36 -3.43 -43.89 77.57
CA ASP A 36 -2.87 -42.79 78.39
C ASP A 36 -3.45 -42.72 79.81
N ASP A 37 -4.51 -43.48 80.09
CA ASP A 37 -5.18 -43.56 81.39
C ASP A 37 -4.86 -44.85 82.18
N ALA A 38 -3.92 -45.67 81.71
CA ALA A 38 -3.52 -46.88 82.44
C ALA A 38 -2.85 -46.51 83.79
N SER A 39 -3.35 -47.12 84.87
CA SER A 39 -2.82 -46.92 86.21
C SER A 39 -2.64 -48.24 86.95
N TRP A 40 -1.60 -48.30 87.75
CA TRP A 40 -1.31 -49.40 88.65
C TRP A 40 -1.99 -49.11 90.00
N SER A 41 -2.70 -50.07 90.56
CA SER A 41 -3.14 -50.00 91.96
C SER A 41 -2.57 -51.17 92.73
N ILE A 42 -2.24 -50.93 93.99
CA ILE A 42 -1.78 -51.96 94.91
C ILE A 42 -2.93 -52.23 95.87
N ILE A 43 -3.49 -53.44 95.84
CA ILE A 43 -4.57 -53.85 96.73
C ILE A 43 -3.99 -54.70 97.85
N TYR A 44 -4.22 -54.30 99.10
CA TYR A 44 -3.80 -55.03 100.29
C TYR A 44 -4.95 -55.11 101.31
N ALA A 45 -5.25 -56.32 101.79
CA ALA A 45 -6.31 -56.57 102.77
C ALA A 45 -7.71 -56.00 102.40
N GLY A 46 -8.00 -55.83 101.11
CA GLY A 46 -9.26 -55.27 100.60
C GLY A 46 -9.24 -53.75 100.40
N GLU A 47 -8.17 -53.07 100.79
CA GLU A 47 -7.97 -51.63 100.56
C GLU A 47 -7.05 -51.42 99.35
N GLY A 48 -7.47 -50.55 98.42
CA GLY A 48 -6.68 -50.17 97.25
C GLY A 48 -5.89 -48.89 97.47
N SER A 49 -4.66 -48.84 96.98
CA SER A 49 -3.91 -47.59 96.88
C SER A 49 -4.60 -46.60 95.93
N ALA A 50 -4.23 -45.32 96.03
CA ALA A 50 -4.49 -44.40 94.94
C ALA A 50 -3.86 -44.93 93.63
N PRO A 51 -4.48 -44.67 92.46
CA PRO A 51 -3.92 -45.06 91.18
C PRO A 51 -2.52 -44.44 90.97
N ILE A 52 -1.55 -45.28 90.63
CA ILE A 52 -0.19 -44.90 90.26
C ILE A 52 -0.17 -44.83 88.73
N PRO A 53 0.19 -43.69 88.11
CA PRO A 53 0.24 -43.58 86.66
C PRO A 53 1.18 -44.63 86.04
N ALA A 54 0.78 -45.24 84.92
CA ALA A 54 1.68 -46.07 84.14
C ALA A 54 2.83 -45.25 83.52
N PHE A 55 3.88 -45.93 83.07
CA PHE A 55 5.01 -45.34 82.36
C PHE A 55 5.13 -45.94 80.95
N ARG A 56 5.56 -45.12 79.98
CA ARG A 56 5.68 -45.50 78.56
C ARG A 56 7.05 -46.09 78.25
N LEU A 57 7.09 -47.07 77.34
CA LEU A 57 8.33 -47.64 76.77
C LEU A 57 8.45 -47.20 75.31
N TRP A 58 9.62 -46.73 74.88
CA TRP A 58 9.85 -46.22 73.53
C TRP A 58 10.40 -47.33 72.62
N LEU A 59 9.58 -47.96 71.79
CA LEU A 59 10.07 -49.00 70.88
C LEU A 59 10.62 -48.38 69.57
N VAL A 60 11.77 -48.88 69.11
CA VAL A 60 12.35 -48.63 67.78
C VAL A 60 12.36 -49.94 66.99
N SER A 61 11.83 -49.94 65.77
CA SER A 61 11.76 -51.13 64.90
C SER A 61 12.26 -50.84 63.48
N ASP A 62 12.27 -51.88 62.65
CA ASP A 62 12.71 -51.84 61.25
C ASP A 62 14.09 -51.19 61.05
N VAL A 63 14.99 -51.41 62.02
CA VAL A 63 16.33 -50.85 61.97
C VAL A 63 17.17 -51.63 60.96
N SER A 64 17.72 -50.93 59.95
CA SER A 64 18.66 -51.52 58.99
C SER A 64 19.81 -50.56 58.71
N ILE A 65 20.98 -51.13 58.38
CA ILE A 65 22.23 -50.38 58.18
C ILE A 65 22.82 -50.74 56.82
N THR A 66 23.14 -49.73 56.01
CA THR A 66 23.79 -49.90 54.70
C THR A 66 24.99 -48.94 54.57
N PRO A 67 26.24 -49.44 54.47
CA PRO A 67 27.42 -48.60 54.28
C PRO A 67 27.65 -48.21 52.83
N SER A 68 28.23 -47.03 52.59
CA SER A 68 28.78 -46.62 51.29
C SER A 68 30.15 -47.24 51.00
N GLN A 69 30.94 -47.53 52.05
CA GLN A 69 32.20 -48.27 51.94
C GLN A 69 32.48 -49.13 53.18
N THR A 70 33.17 -50.26 52.98
CA THR A 70 33.49 -51.21 54.07
C THR A 70 34.97 -51.17 54.49
N VAL A 71 35.75 -50.24 53.92
CA VAL A 71 37.20 -50.18 54.07
C VAL A 71 37.63 -49.78 55.48
N ARG A 72 38.67 -50.43 56.02
CA ARG A 72 39.33 -50.00 57.27
C ARG A 72 39.83 -48.56 57.17
N PHE A 73 39.67 -47.79 58.24
CA PHE A 73 40.27 -46.46 58.29
C PHE A 73 41.80 -46.54 58.27
N VAL A 74 42.43 -45.73 57.41
CA VAL A 74 43.90 -45.58 57.33
C VAL A 74 44.26 -44.12 57.62
N PRO A 75 45.01 -43.82 58.68
CA PRO A 75 45.41 -42.45 59.02
C PRO A 75 46.26 -41.80 57.91
N ALA A 76 46.09 -40.50 57.70
CA ALA A 76 46.68 -39.71 56.60
C ALA A 76 48.23 -39.67 56.53
N SER A 77 48.96 -40.35 57.41
CA SER A 77 50.43 -40.35 57.43
C SER A 77 51.10 -41.17 56.32
N LEU A 78 50.33 -41.91 55.49
CA LEU A 78 50.87 -42.81 54.47
C LEU A 78 50.30 -42.66 53.05
N THR A 79 49.27 -41.84 52.80
CA THR A 79 48.73 -41.61 51.44
C THR A 79 48.12 -40.20 51.29
N GLN A 80 48.45 -39.53 50.18
CA GLN A 80 48.12 -38.12 49.87
C GLN A 80 46.66 -37.82 49.48
N THR A 81 45.70 -38.69 49.80
CA THR A 81 44.27 -38.45 49.52
C THR A 81 43.41 -38.79 50.74
N THR A 82 42.86 -37.74 51.36
CA THR A 82 41.67 -37.78 52.23
C THR A 82 40.50 -38.34 51.40
N THR A 83 39.59 -39.21 51.86
CA THR A 83 38.82 -39.19 53.11
C THR A 83 38.40 -40.62 53.48
N GLY A 84 38.84 -41.15 54.63
CA GLY A 84 38.37 -42.44 55.16
C GLY A 84 36.93 -42.42 55.72
N ILE A 85 36.11 -41.46 55.30
CA ILE A 85 34.74 -41.24 55.79
C ILE A 85 33.80 -42.19 55.06
N ASN A 86 33.18 -43.09 55.80
CA ASN A 86 32.11 -43.97 55.36
C ASN A 86 30.76 -43.33 55.69
N TYR A 87 29.96 -43.01 54.68
CA TYR A 87 28.55 -42.65 54.89
C TYR A 87 27.75 -43.92 55.13
N VAL A 88 27.08 -44.00 56.28
CA VAL A 88 26.26 -45.13 56.69
C VAL A 88 24.80 -44.69 56.75
N THR A 89 23.97 -45.38 55.96
CA THR A 89 22.53 -45.20 55.94
C THR A 89 21.89 -46.07 57.01
N ILE A 90 21.10 -45.46 57.89
CA ILE A 90 20.38 -46.08 59.01
C ILE A 90 18.90 -45.81 58.78
N ASP A 91 18.15 -46.85 58.40
CA ASP A 91 16.70 -46.78 58.29
C ASP A 91 16.08 -47.27 59.61
N PHE A 92 15.07 -46.58 60.13
CA PHE A 92 14.38 -46.95 61.38
C PHE A 92 12.94 -46.42 61.45
N LYS A 93 12.11 -47.05 62.27
CA LYS A 93 10.77 -46.57 62.66
C LYS A 93 10.69 -46.37 64.16
N THR A 94 10.01 -45.32 64.59
CA THR A 94 9.66 -45.12 66.00
C THR A 94 8.19 -45.45 66.22
N TYR A 95 7.85 -46.11 67.32
CA TYR A 95 6.44 -46.37 67.68
C TYR A 95 5.76 -45.17 68.32
N HIS A 96 6.53 -44.21 68.83
CA HIS A 96 6.01 -42.96 69.39
C HIS A 96 6.65 -41.77 68.70
N PRO A 97 5.95 -40.63 68.63
CA PRO A 97 6.47 -39.46 67.97
C PRO A 97 7.59 -38.81 68.78
N VAL A 98 8.71 -38.46 68.15
CA VAL A 98 9.81 -37.69 68.76
C VAL A 98 9.60 -36.20 68.46
N LYS A 99 9.36 -35.42 69.52
CA LYS A 99 8.99 -34.00 69.47
C LYS A 99 10.15 -33.08 69.86
N THR A 100 9.93 -31.77 69.77
CA THR A 100 10.89 -30.74 70.20
C THR A 100 11.41 -30.98 71.61
N GLY A 101 12.73 -31.00 71.79
CA GLY A 101 13.40 -31.25 73.06
C GLY A 101 13.68 -32.73 73.37
N GLU A 102 13.16 -33.65 72.56
CA GLU A 102 13.47 -35.09 72.65
C GLU A 102 14.63 -35.46 71.70
N ARG A 103 15.25 -36.62 71.94
CA ARG A 103 16.46 -37.05 71.19
C ARG A 103 16.45 -38.53 70.82
N ILE A 104 17.12 -38.86 69.72
CA ILE A 104 17.48 -40.24 69.33
C ILE A 104 18.98 -40.43 69.57
N ARG A 105 19.33 -41.49 70.29
CA ARG A 105 20.73 -41.85 70.57
C ARG A 105 21.14 -43.04 69.70
N ILE A 106 22.22 -42.87 68.93
CA ILE A 106 22.78 -43.91 68.06
C ILE A 106 24.09 -44.39 68.68
N LEU A 107 24.19 -45.70 68.91
CA LEU A 107 25.36 -46.37 69.46
C LEU A 107 26.02 -47.23 68.38
N ALA A 108 27.22 -46.89 67.98
CA ALA A 108 28.01 -47.71 67.08
C ALA A 108 28.79 -48.79 67.85
N PRO A 109 29.05 -49.97 67.25
CA PRO A 109 29.82 -51.03 67.89
C PRO A 109 31.27 -50.63 68.19
N GLY A 110 31.84 -51.17 69.26
CA GLY A 110 33.25 -51.02 69.58
C GLY A 110 33.72 -51.98 70.67
N ASP A 111 35.00 -52.31 70.67
CA ASP A 111 35.65 -53.09 71.73
C ASP A 111 36.13 -52.22 72.91
N GLY A 112 35.75 -50.93 72.91
CA GLY A 112 36.16 -49.95 73.90
C GLY A 112 37.55 -49.36 73.67
N THR A 113 38.25 -49.76 72.60
CA THR A 113 39.52 -49.16 72.17
C THR A 113 39.32 -48.21 71.00
N GLU A 114 40.20 -47.20 70.85
CA GLU A 114 40.16 -46.26 69.73
C GLU A 114 40.37 -46.97 68.37
N ASP A 115 41.11 -48.08 68.34
CA ASP A 115 41.43 -48.81 67.09
C ASP A 115 40.35 -49.83 66.67
N GLY A 116 39.50 -50.25 67.61
CA GLY A 116 38.47 -51.28 67.42
C GLY A 116 37.03 -50.77 67.42
N SER A 117 36.82 -49.46 67.45
CA SER A 117 35.49 -48.83 67.48
C SER A 117 35.21 -48.00 66.22
N PHE A 118 33.93 -47.93 65.82
CA PHE A 118 33.49 -46.97 64.81
C PHE A 118 33.44 -45.55 65.42
N GLU A 119 33.82 -44.52 64.68
CA GLU A 119 33.75 -43.13 65.17
C GLU A 119 32.84 -42.28 64.29
N PHE A 120 31.90 -41.52 64.87
CA PHE A 120 31.13 -40.55 64.09
C PHE A 120 32.01 -39.36 63.71
N PHE A 121 31.97 -38.98 62.43
CA PHE A 121 32.65 -37.80 61.94
C PHE A 121 32.03 -36.54 62.58
N ARG A 122 32.88 -35.65 63.10
CA ARG A 122 32.45 -34.43 63.76
C ARG A 122 33.26 -33.21 63.33
N SER A 123 32.57 -32.09 63.11
CA SER A 123 33.15 -30.75 63.03
C SER A 123 32.66 -29.96 64.24
N THR A 124 33.57 -29.51 65.11
CA THR A 124 33.22 -28.72 66.31
C THR A 124 32.08 -29.35 67.15
N PHE A 125 32.15 -30.66 67.41
CA PHE A 125 31.17 -31.50 68.14
C PHE A 125 29.87 -31.85 67.40
N GLU A 126 29.57 -31.18 66.29
CA GLU A 126 28.39 -31.49 65.48
C GLU A 126 28.72 -32.63 64.51
N CYS A 127 27.86 -33.65 64.46
CA CYS A 127 28.05 -34.79 63.58
C CYS A 127 27.51 -34.47 62.17
N ASP A 128 28.20 -34.95 61.14
CA ASP A 128 27.69 -34.86 59.75
C ASP A 128 26.63 -35.94 59.53
N LEU A 129 25.36 -35.55 59.72
CA LEU A 129 24.20 -36.41 59.59
C LEU A 129 23.06 -35.72 58.86
N THR A 130 22.45 -36.43 57.91
CA THR A 130 21.20 -36.02 57.26
C THR A 130 20.05 -36.90 57.73
N LEU A 131 18.88 -36.29 57.94
CA LEU A 131 17.66 -37.01 58.36
C LEU A 131 16.54 -36.73 57.35
N ARG A 132 15.88 -37.80 56.89
CA ARG A 132 14.81 -37.72 55.89
C ARG A 132 13.67 -38.67 56.25
N GLN A 133 12.45 -38.26 55.94
CA GLN A 133 11.28 -39.12 56.04
C GLN A 133 11.12 -39.91 54.72
N ILE A 134 11.03 -41.23 54.79
CA ILE A 134 10.76 -42.11 53.65
C ILE A 134 9.24 -42.37 53.60
N HIS A 135 8.56 -41.86 52.57
CA HIS A 135 7.12 -42.07 52.36
C HIS A 135 6.87 -43.34 51.53
N ASP A 136 5.84 -44.11 51.89
CA ASP A 136 5.21 -45.15 51.04
C ASP A 136 4.18 -44.54 50.05
N ASP A 137 4.10 -43.21 49.92
CA ASP A 137 3.15 -42.54 49.01
C ASP A 137 3.76 -42.40 47.60
N PRO A 138 3.09 -42.87 46.53
CA PRO A 138 3.52 -42.65 45.14
C PRO A 138 3.58 -41.17 44.72
N ARG A 139 3.17 -40.22 45.58
CA ARG A 139 3.25 -38.76 45.37
C ARG A 139 4.57 -38.11 45.79
N GLY A 140 5.56 -38.86 46.29
CA GLY A 140 6.98 -38.47 46.26
C GLY A 140 7.43 -37.21 47.02
N LEU A 141 6.59 -36.58 47.85
CA LEU A 141 6.99 -35.44 48.68
C LEU A 141 7.85 -35.91 49.86
N THR A 142 9.16 -36.01 49.63
CA THR A 142 10.16 -36.21 50.69
C THR A 142 10.28 -34.93 51.51
N THR A 143 9.90 -34.98 52.78
CA THR A 143 10.19 -33.88 53.71
C THR A 143 11.61 -34.06 54.24
N SER A 144 12.55 -33.30 53.67
CA SER A 144 13.91 -33.21 54.20
C SER A 144 13.90 -32.45 55.52
N TRP A 145 14.75 -32.88 56.46
CA TRP A 145 14.97 -32.18 57.72
C TRP A 145 16.23 -31.33 57.56
N GLY A 146 16.10 -30.03 57.80
CA GLY A 146 17.21 -29.08 57.71
C GLY A 146 17.89 -28.86 59.06
N SER A 147 18.96 -28.06 59.05
CA SER A 147 19.71 -27.64 60.25
C SER A 147 18.84 -26.87 61.27
N ASN A 148 17.73 -26.29 60.84
CA ASN A 148 16.75 -25.65 61.73
C ASN A 148 15.77 -26.64 62.39
N ASP A 149 15.75 -27.90 61.94
CA ASP A 149 14.81 -28.93 62.40
C ASP A 149 15.41 -29.82 63.50
N PHE A 150 16.69 -30.17 63.39
CA PHE A 150 17.42 -31.00 64.36
C PHE A 150 18.89 -30.59 64.45
N THR A 151 19.58 -31.05 65.50
CA THR A 151 21.05 -30.97 65.65
C THR A 151 21.60 -32.37 65.93
N CYS A 152 22.80 -32.68 65.44
CA CYS A 152 23.47 -33.94 65.77
C CYS A 152 24.74 -33.70 66.58
N ILE A 153 24.86 -34.27 67.78
CA ILE A 153 26.02 -34.05 68.66
C ILE A 153 26.72 -35.39 68.95
N VAL A 154 28.04 -35.44 68.72
CA VAL A 154 28.89 -36.60 69.10
C VAL A 154 29.41 -36.40 70.53
N GLU A 155 29.30 -37.43 71.37
CA GLU A 155 29.80 -37.36 72.76
C GLU A 155 31.34 -37.16 72.80
N GLU A 156 31.82 -36.34 73.74
CA GLU A 156 33.24 -35.94 73.79
C GLU A 156 34.16 -37.12 74.11
N ASP A 157 33.80 -37.90 75.14
CA ASP A 157 34.54 -39.06 75.64
C ASP A 157 34.15 -40.38 74.94
N ALA A 158 33.14 -40.38 74.08
CA ALA A 158 32.59 -41.56 73.43
C ALA A 158 32.23 -41.26 71.96
N LYS A 159 33.24 -41.17 71.10
CA LYS A 159 33.09 -40.83 69.67
C LYS A 159 32.22 -41.81 68.86
N TYR A 160 31.96 -43.00 69.41
CA TYR A 160 31.06 -44.01 68.84
C TYR A 160 29.57 -43.76 69.19
N ILE A 161 29.25 -42.64 69.83
CA ILE A 161 27.88 -42.27 70.24
C ILE A 161 27.48 -40.92 69.62
N ALA A 162 26.37 -40.92 68.89
CA ALA A 162 25.76 -39.72 68.31
C ALA A 162 24.34 -39.48 68.86
N ASN A 163 24.01 -38.23 69.13
CA ASN A 163 22.70 -37.80 69.64
C ASN A 163 22.03 -36.86 68.64
N ILE A 164 20.90 -37.28 68.06
CA ILE A 164 20.05 -36.45 67.20
C ILE A 164 19.00 -35.76 68.08
N ASN A 165 19.11 -34.44 68.28
CA ASN A 165 18.18 -33.66 69.09
C ASN A 165 17.20 -32.89 68.19
N ILE A 166 15.89 -33.03 68.42
CA ILE A 166 14.87 -32.32 67.64
C ILE A 166 14.65 -30.92 68.22
N ILE A 167 14.85 -29.87 67.43
CA ILE A 167 14.82 -28.47 67.89
C ILE A 167 13.65 -27.64 67.34
N THR A 168 13.01 -28.08 66.25
CA THR A 168 11.85 -27.37 65.67
C THR A 168 10.54 -27.76 66.35
N THR A 169 9.61 -26.80 66.43
CA THR A 169 8.20 -27.04 66.82
C THR A 169 7.30 -27.35 65.62
N LYS A 170 7.80 -27.19 64.38
CA LYS A 170 7.03 -27.36 63.14
C LYS A 170 7.01 -28.80 62.63
N LYS A 171 8.01 -29.62 63.01
CA LYS A 171 8.16 -31.02 62.58
C LYS A 171 8.39 -31.91 63.80
N SER A 172 7.93 -33.16 63.72
CA SER A 172 8.18 -34.22 64.69
C SER A 172 8.41 -35.53 63.94
N ILE A 173 9.28 -36.41 64.45
CA ILE A 173 9.40 -37.78 63.93
C ILE A 173 8.08 -38.46 64.29
N ARG A 174 7.34 -38.96 63.32
CA ARG A 174 5.98 -39.50 63.52
C ARG A 174 6.04 -40.98 63.82
N SER A 175 5.11 -41.43 64.66
CA SER A 175 4.93 -42.85 64.94
C SER A 175 4.65 -43.65 63.65
N GLY A 176 5.28 -44.81 63.51
CA GLY A 176 5.04 -45.79 62.44
C GLY A 176 5.63 -45.44 61.08
N VAL A 177 6.28 -44.28 60.93
CA VAL A 177 6.85 -43.81 59.67
C VAL A 177 8.33 -44.20 59.56
N LEU A 178 8.76 -44.63 58.37
CA LEU A 178 10.16 -44.94 58.10
C LEU A 178 10.98 -43.66 57.95
N TYR A 179 12.04 -43.55 58.73
CA TYR A 179 13.03 -42.48 58.64
C TYR A 179 14.37 -43.04 58.21
N ARG A 180 15.09 -42.25 57.41
CA ARG A 180 16.45 -42.53 56.95
C ARG A 180 17.38 -41.49 57.53
N ALA A 181 18.35 -41.93 58.33
CA ALA A 181 19.48 -41.13 58.78
C ALA A 181 20.75 -41.56 58.05
N VAL A 182 21.45 -40.64 57.40
CA VAL A 182 22.76 -40.92 56.80
C VAL A 182 23.81 -40.22 57.63
N ALA A 183 24.70 -40.98 58.26
CA ALA A 183 25.76 -40.46 59.11
C ALA A 183 27.13 -40.71 58.49
N ALA A 184 28.01 -39.72 58.54
CA ALA A 184 29.42 -39.88 58.21
C ALA A 184 30.16 -40.53 59.40
N ILE A 185 30.84 -41.65 59.19
CA ILE A 185 31.59 -42.38 60.22
C ILE A 185 32.98 -42.82 59.73
N TYR A 186 33.89 -43.10 60.65
CA TYR A 186 35.14 -43.81 60.41
C TYR A 186 34.99 -45.28 60.80
N ASN A 187 35.37 -46.17 59.88
CA ASN A 187 35.41 -47.60 60.14
C ASN A 187 36.60 -47.96 61.06
N PRO A 188 36.52 -49.02 61.88
CA PRO A 188 37.62 -49.40 62.76
C PRO A 188 38.85 -49.88 61.97
N GLN A 189 40.03 -49.78 62.58
CA GLN A 189 41.29 -50.23 61.96
C GLN A 189 41.45 -51.76 62.01
N ARG A 190 40.79 -52.41 62.96
CA ARG A 190 40.74 -53.87 63.12
C ARG A 190 39.30 -54.38 63.04
N ASN A 191 39.13 -55.65 62.68
CA ASN A 191 37.81 -56.28 62.81
C ASN A 191 37.52 -56.43 64.31
N PRO A 192 36.38 -55.93 64.82
CA PRO A 192 36.00 -56.20 66.20
C PRO A 192 35.69 -57.69 66.36
N ASP A 193 36.47 -58.37 67.19
CA ASP A 193 36.26 -59.76 67.54
C ASP A 193 35.05 -59.84 68.48
N SER A 194 33.89 -60.27 67.94
CA SER A 194 32.58 -60.40 68.59
C SER A 194 31.76 -59.10 68.77
N LEU A 195 30.75 -58.93 67.91
CA LEU A 195 29.59 -58.07 68.14
C LEU A 195 28.66 -58.74 69.17
N ASN A 196 29.08 -58.83 70.43
CA ASN A 196 28.20 -59.22 71.52
C ASN A 196 27.43 -57.99 71.99
N THR A 197 26.19 -57.82 71.49
CA THR A 197 25.22 -56.89 72.07
C THR A 197 24.70 -57.47 73.39
N GLU A 198 25.53 -57.50 74.44
CA GLU A 198 25.03 -57.79 75.79
C GLU A 198 24.30 -56.54 76.33
N GLY A 199 22.99 -56.69 76.52
CA GLY A 199 22.12 -55.69 77.16
C GLY A 199 21.20 -54.95 76.20
N ALA A 200 20.31 -55.67 75.49
CA ALA A 200 19.20 -55.02 74.80
C ALA A 200 18.30 -54.33 75.85
N LEU A 201 18.37 -53.00 75.92
CA LEU A 201 17.34 -52.22 76.58
C LEU A 201 16.02 -52.46 75.82
N LEU A 202 14.89 -52.55 76.54
CA LEU A 202 13.58 -52.83 75.93
C LEU A 202 13.13 -51.73 74.96
N ASP A 203 13.80 -50.57 74.97
CA ASP A 203 13.56 -49.40 74.12
C ASP A 203 14.61 -49.21 73.01
N ALA A 204 15.49 -50.19 72.77
CA ALA A 204 16.53 -50.12 71.75
C ALA A 204 16.22 -51.02 70.53
N GLY A 205 16.37 -50.46 69.32
CA GLY A 205 16.42 -51.23 68.07
C GLY A 205 17.87 -51.59 67.71
N SER A 206 18.10 -52.81 67.22
CA SER A 206 19.43 -53.30 66.81
C SER A 206 19.39 -53.84 65.38
N ALA A 207 20.45 -53.57 64.62
CA ALA A 207 20.64 -54.07 63.26
C ALA A 207 21.99 -54.81 63.14
N PRO A 208 22.10 -55.83 62.28
CA PRO A 208 23.39 -56.44 61.99
C PRO A 208 24.33 -55.41 61.33
N GLY A 209 25.60 -55.43 61.74
CA GLY A 209 26.65 -54.60 61.11
C GLY A 209 27.06 -55.10 59.73
N PHE A 210 28.11 -54.48 59.17
CA PHE A 210 28.70 -54.85 57.88
C PHE A 210 30.16 -55.30 58.04
N PRO A 211 30.68 -56.18 57.14
CA PRO A 211 32.07 -56.64 57.22
C PRO A 211 33.04 -55.49 56.95
N ILE A 212 34.24 -55.55 57.54
CA ILE A 212 35.30 -54.56 57.35
C ILE A 212 36.43 -55.15 56.46
N THR A 213 36.71 -54.49 55.34
CA THR A 213 37.54 -54.97 54.23
C THR A 213 38.88 -54.21 54.12
N GLN A 214 39.81 -54.74 53.32
CA GLN A 214 41.06 -54.03 53.00
C GLN A 214 40.84 -52.90 51.98
N ASP A 215 41.76 -51.93 51.93
CA ASP A 215 41.76 -50.82 50.97
C ASP A 215 42.46 -51.19 49.65
N PHE A 216 42.01 -50.62 48.54
CA PHE A 216 42.76 -50.61 47.28
C PHE A 216 44.00 -49.71 47.42
N HIS A 217 45.06 -49.97 46.66
CA HIS A 217 46.23 -49.09 46.64
C HIS A 217 45.89 -47.73 45.99
N ARG A 218 45.12 -47.75 44.88
CA ARG A 218 44.56 -46.56 44.23
C ARG A 218 43.21 -46.87 43.59
N PHE A 219 42.26 -45.94 43.70
CA PHE A 219 41.07 -45.86 42.86
C PHE A 219 40.86 -44.40 42.48
N ILE A 220 41.04 -44.06 41.21
CA ILE A 220 40.99 -42.68 40.69
C ILE A 220 40.05 -42.65 39.48
N ILE A 221 39.26 -41.56 39.39
CA ILE A 221 38.33 -41.30 38.31
C ILE A 221 38.69 -39.95 37.69
N GLU A 222 39.01 -39.93 36.40
CA GLU A 222 39.39 -38.73 35.67
C GLU A 222 38.43 -38.48 34.51
N LYS A 223 37.92 -37.24 34.41
CA LYS A 223 37.20 -36.75 33.23
C LYS A 223 38.20 -36.12 32.26
N GLU A 224 37.96 -36.21 30.96
CA GLU A 224 38.81 -35.56 29.94
C GLU A 224 38.90 -34.04 30.15
N ARG A 225 37.80 -33.41 30.60
CA ARG A 225 37.73 -31.97 30.92
C ARG A 225 37.22 -31.75 32.35
N PRO A 226 38.11 -31.64 33.35
CA PRO A 226 37.70 -31.50 34.74
C PRO A 226 36.96 -30.20 35.04
N ASP A 227 37.24 -29.12 34.32
CA ASP A 227 36.71 -27.77 34.58
C ASP A 227 35.33 -27.49 33.93
N VAL A 228 34.75 -28.45 33.21
CA VAL A 228 33.47 -28.27 32.52
C VAL A 228 32.33 -28.74 33.44
N GLU A 229 31.33 -27.87 33.62
CA GLU A 229 30.09 -28.21 34.30
C GLU A 229 29.36 -29.36 33.60
N GLU A 230 28.89 -30.32 34.38
CA GLU A 230 28.24 -31.52 33.86
C GLU A 230 26.73 -31.37 33.93
N TYR A 231 26.08 -31.34 32.77
CA TYR A 231 24.64 -31.16 32.68
C TYR A 231 23.90 -32.49 32.77
N GLY A 232 22.68 -32.45 33.31
CA GLY A 232 21.84 -33.63 33.41
C GLY A 232 21.51 -34.24 32.04
N GLY A 233 21.55 -35.57 31.93
CA GLY A 233 21.30 -36.30 30.68
C GLY A 233 22.41 -36.22 29.62
N LYS A 234 23.47 -35.44 29.85
CA LYS A 234 24.63 -35.35 28.95
C LYS A 234 25.48 -36.62 29.03
N GLU A 235 25.95 -37.12 27.89
CA GLU A 235 26.96 -38.18 27.83
C GLU A 235 28.35 -37.60 28.10
N VAL A 236 29.03 -38.18 29.09
CA VAL A 236 30.43 -37.94 29.43
C VAL A 236 31.24 -39.10 28.84
N GLY A 237 31.84 -38.85 27.68
CA GLY A 237 32.71 -39.81 27.01
C GLY A 237 34.05 -39.97 27.73
N ASP A 238 34.67 -41.14 27.56
CA ASP A 238 36.06 -41.40 27.94
C ASP A 238 36.41 -41.14 29.43
N VAL A 239 35.50 -41.47 30.35
CA VAL A 239 35.80 -41.41 31.79
C VAL A 239 36.84 -42.47 32.12
N ARG A 240 38.03 -42.04 32.58
CA ARG A 240 39.16 -42.93 32.87
C ARG A 240 39.11 -43.40 34.32
N PHE A 241 39.10 -44.71 34.51
CA PHE A 241 39.19 -45.38 35.81
C PHE A 241 40.58 -46.02 35.97
N LEU A 242 41.24 -45.72 37.09
CA LEU A 242 42.52 -46.29 37.48
C LEU A 242 42.36 -47.06 38.79
N VAL A 243 42.59 -48.37 38.75
CA VAL A 243 42.46 -49.29 39.89
C VAL A 243 43.80 -49.97 40.15
N ALA A 244 44.34 -49.83 41.36
CA ALA A 244 45.55 -50.54 41.81
C ALA A 244 45.26 -51.34 43.08
N LEU A 245 45.61 -52.63 43.10
CA LEU A 245 45.32 -53.54 44.22
C LEU A 245 46.50 -53.65 45.18
N ARG A 246 46.21 -53.95 46.46
CA ARG A 246 47.24 -54.29 47.46
C ARG A 246 47.56 -55.79 47.48
N SER A 247 46.58 -56.64 47.17
CA SER A 247 46.75 -58.08 46.96
C SER A 247 46.79 -58.42 45.47
N ALA A 248 47.43 -59.52 45.13
CA ALA A 248 47.47 -60.02 43.76
C ALA A 248 46.12 -60.65 43.40
N LEU A 249 45.63 -60.40 42.18
CA LEU A 249 44.44 -61.07 41.65
C LEU A 249 44.74 -62.55 41.37
N GLU A 250 43.97 -63.45 41.97
CA GLU A 250 44.01 -64.87 41.67
C GLU A 250 43.06 -65.23 40.51
N PRO A 251 43.31 -66.34 39.78
CA PRO A 251 42.38 -66.81 38.75
C PRO A 251 40.97 -67.03 39.33
N LYS A 252 39.96 -66.40 38.70
CA LYS A 252 38.53 -66.37 39.08
C LYS A 252 38.13 -65.33 40.13
N ASP A 253 39.05 -64.47 40.54
CA ASP A 253 38.68 -63.25 41.24
C ASP A 253 37.85 -62.34 40.32
N ALA A 254 36.94 -61.57 40.90
CA ALA A 254 36.07 -60.64 40.19
C ALA A 254 36.29 -59.20 40.68
N ILE A 255 36.41 -58.27 39.73
CA ILE A 255 36.37 -56.83 40.00
C ILE A 255 35.01 -56.30 39.59
N ARG A 256 34.29 -55.72 40.54
CA ARG A 256 32.96 -55.13 40.30
C ARG A 256 33.03 -53.63 40.51
N LEU A 257 32.67 -52.88 39.47
CA LEU A 257 32.44 -51.44 39.52
C LEU A 257 30.94 -51.17 39.68
N VAL A 258 30.58 -50.32 40.62
CA VAL A 258 29.20 -49.86 40.84
C VAL A 258 29.19 -48.36 40.65
N ALA A 259 28.36 -47.90 39.72
CA ALA A 259 28.14 -46.48 39.48
C ALA A 259 27.23 -45.87 40.56
N PRO A 260 27.32 -44.55 40.80
CA PRO A 260 26.37 -43.87 41.65
C PRO A 260 24.94 -44.07 41.14
N SER A 261 23.95 -43.98 42.04
CA SER A 261 22.55 -44.15 41.65
C SER A 261 22.21 -43.19 40.51
N THR A 262 21.35 -43.64 39.58
CA THR A 262 20.84 -42.88 38.41
C THR A 262 21.86 -42.49 37.33
N PHE A 263 23.17 -42.72 37.53
CA PHE A 263 24.14 -42.71 36.43
C PHE A 263 23.94 -43.93 35.53
N VAL A 264 23.91 -43.72 34.22
CA VAL A 264 23.73 -44.81 33.24
C VAL A 264 25.07 -45.12 32.60
N LEU A 265 25.51 -46.37 32.71
CA LEU A 265 26.72 -46.86 32.02
C LEU A 265 26.37 -47.23 30.58
N GLY A 266 27.19 -46.81 29.62
CA GLY A 266 26.98 -47.04 28.19
C GLY A 266 26.78 -48.51 27.80
N ALA A 267 26.00 -48.78 26.75
CA ALA A 267 25.74 -50.13 26.28
C ALA A 267 27.01 -50.83 25.74
N ALA A 268 27.10 -52.15 25.92
CA ALA A 268 28.20 -52.98 25.39
C ALA A 268 28.40 -52.74 23.89
N VAL A 269 29.62 -52.35 23.50
CA VAL A 269 30.04 -52.33 22.10
C VAL A 269 30.00 -53.79 21.62
N SER A 270 29.25 -54.04 20.56
CA SER A 270 28.95 -55.38 20.04
C SER A 270 30.23 -56.19 19.79
N GLY A 271 30.50 -57.20 20.62
CA GLY A 271 31.62 -58.13 20.42
C GLY A 271 31.80 -59.13 21.56
N ASP A 272 31.85 -58.65 22.81
CA ASP A 272 31.98 -59.50 24.00
C ASP A 272 30.79 -59.26 24.95
N LYS A 273 29.93 -60.27 25.06
CA LYS A 273 28.63 -60.22 25.78
C LYS A 273 28.75 -60.09 27.32
N ALA A 274 29.88 -59.64 27.86
CA ALA A 274 30.10 -59.54 29.29
C ALA A 274 30.55 -58.16 29.79
N CYS A 275 30.91 -57.20 28.93
CA CYS A 275 31.45 -55.91 29.37
C CYS A 275 30.77 -54.71 28.67
N HIS A 276 30.04 -53.90 29.44
CA HIS A 276 29.35 -52.67 29.02
C HIS A 276 30.35 -51.57 28.63
N ALA A 277 30.42 -51.19 27.34
CA ALA A 277 31.27 -50.13 26.76
C ALA A 277 32.72 -50.05 27.27
N PHE A 278 33.27 -51.18 27.73
CA PHE A 278 34.56 -51.23 28.41
C PHE A 278 35.70 -51.24 27.39
N ALA A 279 36.56 -50.23 27.43
CA ALA A 279 37.78 -50.18 26.63
C ALA A 279 39.02 -50.13 27.53
N TRP A 280 39.99 -51.02 27.30
CA TRP A 280 41.30 -50.89 27.93
C TRP A 280 41.98 -49.62 27.41
N ASP A 281 42.59 -48.83 28.30
CA ASP A 281 43.46 -47.74 27.87
C ASP A 281 44.61 -48.35 27.05
N LEU A 282 44.81 -47.89 25.81
CA LEU A 282 45.74 -48.47 24.82
C LEU A 282 47.21 -48.51 25.27
N SER A 283 47.54 -47.86 26.39
CA SER A 283 48.83 -47.96 27.07
C SER A 283 49.00 -49.22 27.96
N SER A 284 47.91 -49.93 28.25
CA SER A 284 47.86 -51.20 28.98
C SER A 284 47.34 -52.32 28.08
N ARG A 285 48.19 -53.26 27.64
CA ARG A 285 47.73 -54.44 26.90
C ARG A 285 46.80 -55.27 27.79
N PRO A 286 45.67 -55.79 27.28
CA PRO A 286 44.91 -56.82 28.00
C PRO A 286 45.83 -58.03 28.24
N PRO A 287 45.79 -58.69 29.40
CA PRO A 287 46.60 -59.87 29.64
C PRO A 287 46.04 -61.04 28.81
N GLU A 288 46.51 -61.19 27.58
CA GLU A 288 46.39 -62.45 26.83
C GLU A 288 47.20 -63.52 27.57
N SER A 289 46.49 -64.42 28.25
CA SER A 289 47.03 -65.59 28.97
C SER A 289 48.13 -65.25 29.99
N VAL A 290 47.74 -64.97 31.23
CA VAL A 290 48.69 -64.86 32.35
C VAL A 290 49.37 -66.23 32.55
N PRO A 291 50.70 -66.35 32.34
CA PRO A 291 51.45 -67.51 32.83
C PRO A 291 51.45 -67.43 34.37
N SER A 292 51.22 -68.54 35.06
CA SER A 292 51.20 -68.61 36.52
C SER A 292 52.36 -67.81 37.13
N GLY A 293 52.05 -66.70 37.81
CA GLY A 293 53.01 -65.92 38.60
C GLY A 293 53.16 -64.41 38.30
N VAL A 294 52.43 -63.82 37.33
CA VAL A 294 52.50 -62.36 37.10
C VAL A 294 51.35 -61.65 37.82
N CYS A 295 51.69 -60.86 38.84
CA CYS A 295 50.75 -60.02 39.58
C CYS A 295 50.43 -58.75 38.77
N VAL A 296 49.19 -58.56 38.34
CA VAL A 296 48.74 -57.29 37.77
C VAL A 296 48.51 -56.32 38.93
N SER A 297 49.38 -55.32 39.09
CA SER A 297 49.30 -54.36 40.20
C SER A 297 48.44 -53.13 39.88
N GLU A 298 48.16 -52.84 38.61
CA GLU A 298 47.43 -51.65 38.15
C GLU A 298 46.61 -51.94 36.88
N MET A 299 45.37 -51.47 36.83
CA MET A 299 44.42 -51.60 35.72
C MET A 299 43.87 -50.22 35.34
N LYS A 300 43.81 -49.94 34.03
CA LYS A 300 43.28 -48.69 33.48
C LYS A 300 42.26 -48.98 32.39
N PHE A 301 41.07 -48.41 32.52
CA PHE A 301 40.00 -48.59 31.53
C PHE A 301 39.14 -47.34 31.39
N LEU A 302 38.52 -47.20 30.22
CA LEU A 302 37.64 -46.10 29.81
C LEU A 302 36.21 -46.60 29.75
N LEU A 303 35.27 -45.74 30.14
CA LEU A 303 33.85 -46.03 30.08
C LEU A 303 33.03 -44.76 29.79
N ASN A 304 32.03 -44.89 28.92
CA ASN A 304 31.06 -43.82 28.66
C ASN A 304 29.95 -43.84 29.70
N VAL A 305 29.66 -42.67 30.26
CA VAL A 305 28.68 -42.50 31.33
C VAL A 305 27.68 -41.41 30.93
N THR A 306 26.39 -41.62 31.15
CA THR A 306 25.38 -40.56 31.03
C THR A 306 25.06 -39.99 32.41
N ASN A 307 25.12 -38.67 32.54
CA ASN A 307 24.78 -37.99 33.79
C ASN A 307 23.28 -38.17 34.11
N PRO A 308 22.92 -38.35 35.39
CA PRO A 308 21.52 -38.33 35.83
C PRO A 308 20.88 -36.94 35.59
N PRO A 309 19.54 -36.81 35.63
CA PRO A 309 18.87 -35.51 35.45
C PRO A 309 19.25 -34.45 36.50
N GLU A 310 19.61 -34.88 37.70
CA GLU A 310 20.04 -34.05 38.83
C GLU A 310 21.14 -34.78 39.62
N THR A 311 21.88 -34.04 40.46
CA THR A 311 22.91 -34.65 41.32
C THR A 311 22.27 -35.64 42.30
N PRO A 312 22.69 -36.92 42.33
CA PRO A 312 22.17 -37.86 43.30
C PRO A 312 22.41 -37.40 44.73
N PRO A 313 21.58 -37.83 45.70
CA PRO A 313 21.79 -37.46 47.08
C PRO A 313 23.16 -37.97 47.59
N PRO A 314 23.81 -37.28 48.55
CA PRO A 314 25.20 -37.56 48.92
C PRO A 314 25.49 -39.04 49.19
N GLU A 315 24.60 -39.75 49.87
CA GLU A 315 24.69 -41.18 50.20
C GLU A 315 24.75 -42.12 48.99
N ALA A 316 24.21 -41.68 47.85
CA ALA A 316 24.09 -42.47 46.64
C ALA A 316 24.99 -41.94 45.51
N ASN A 317 25.72 -40.85 45.75
CA ASN A 317 26.63 -40.22 44.80
C ASN A 317 28.08 -40.76 44.93
N PHE A 318 28.26 -42.09 44.95
CA PHE A 318 29.56 -42.74 45.05
C PHE A 318 29.79 -43.75 43.94
N TRP A 319 30.99 -43.71 43.36
CA TRP A 319 31.55 -44.80 42.56
C TRP A 319 32.22 -45.80 43.49
N ILE A 320 31.89 -47.08 43.38
CA ILE A 320 32.41 -48.13 44.26
C ILE A 320 33.13 -49.19 43.43
N VAL A 321 34.33 -49.58 43.85
CA VAL A 321 35.05 -50.74 43.31
C VAL A 321 35.17 -51.84 44.37
N GLU A 322 34.91 -53.08 43.99
CA GLU A 322 34.97 -54.27 44.84
C GLU A 322 35.90 -55.33 44.21
N HIS A 323 36.76 -55.95 45.03
CA HIS A 323 37.50 -57.17 44.69
C HIS A 323 36.89 -58.34 45.46
N ARG A 324 36.36 -59.31 44.72
CA ARG A 324 35.71 -60.51 45.26
C ARG A 324 36.49 -61.76 44.89
N LEU A 325 36.73 -62.59 45.90
CA LEU A 325 37.30 -63.92 45.74
C LEU A 325 36.32 -64.85 44.99
N PRO A 326 36.77 -66.03 44.49
CA PRO A 326 35.94 -66.91 43.67
C PRO A 326 34.71 -67.47 44.41
N ASN A 327 34.73 -67.45 45.74
CA ASN A 327 33.62 -67.84 46.63
C ASN A 327 32.64 -66.68 46.90
N GLY A 328 32.84 -65.50 46.29
CA GLY A 328 32.02 -64.30 46.46
C GLY A 328 32.37 -63.44 47.68
N VAL A 329 33.35 -63.85 48.49
CA VAL A 329 33.82 -63.08 49.66
C VAL A 329 34.47 -61.78 49.19
N LEU A 330 34.06 -60.67 49.79
CA LEU A 330 34.60 -59.35 49.52
C LEU A 330 35.96 -59.18 50.24
N GLU A 331 37.04 -59.07 49.48
CA GLU A 331 38.40 -58.95 50.01
C GLU A 331 38.81 -57.49 50.21
N ALA A 332 38.58 -56.67 49.18
CA ALA A 332 38.84 -55.23 49.21
C ALA A 332 37.68 -54.45 48.59
N SER A 333 37.48 -53.21 49.07
CA SER A 333 36.53 -52.25 48.48
C SER A 333 37.13 -50.85 48.50
N ARG A 334 36.59 -49.92 47.71
CA ARG A 334 36.88 -48.47 47.84
C ARG A 334 35.76 -47.67 47.19
N ALA A 335 35.42 -46.52 47.77
CA ALA A 335 34.46 -45.58 47.22
C ALA A 335 35.12 -44.22 46.90
N VAL A 336 34.67 -43.57 45.83
CA VAL A 336 35.06 -42.21 45.43
C VAL A 336 33.78 -41.42 45.11
N GLN A 337 33.68 -40.18 45.62
CA GLN A 337 32.51 -39.35 45.40
C GLN A 337 32.35 -38.99 43.91
N GLY A 338 31.11 -39.05 43.42
CA GLY A 338 30.76 -38.58 42.08
C GLY A 338 30.81 -37.06 41.95
N TRP A 339 30.72 -36.55 40.72
CA TRP A 339 30.70 -35.12 40.45
C TRP A 339 29.30 -34.51 40.61
N GLN A 340 29.23 -33.18 40.70
CA GLN A 340 27.95 -32.46 40.67
C GLN A 340 27.42 -32.32 39.25
N VAL A 341 26.10 -32.44 39.12
CA VAL A 341 25.34 -32.35 37.88
C VAL A 341 24.36 -31.19 37.96
N VAL A 342 24.44 -30.27 37.00
CA VAL A 342 23.51 -29.14 36.83
C VAL A 342 22.28 -29.63 36.03
N PRO A 343 21.07 -29.57 36.59
CA PRO A 343 19.84 -29.90 35.86
C PRO A 343 19.68 -29.12 34.55
N SER A 344 19.05 -29.72 33.53
CA SER A 344 18.70 -29.02 32.28
C SER A 344 17.18 -28.83 32.16
N PHE A 345 16.77 -27.76 31.48
CA PHE A 345 15.36 -27.55 31.13
C PHE A 345 14.81 -28.66 30.24
N GLN A 346 13.51 -28.93 30.32
CA GLN A 346 12.80 -29.75 29.35
C GLN A 346 12.03 -28.88 28.34
N SER A 347 12.03 -29.27 27.07
CA SER A 347 11.20 -28.68 26.01
C SER A 347 11.32 -27.14 25.84
N ALA A 348 12.53 -26.59 26.02
CA ALA A 348 12.78 -25.16 25.86
C ALA A 348 12.71 -24.71 24.39
N THR A 349 11.88 -23.71 24.09
CA THR A 349 11.73 -23.07 22.77
C THR A 349 11.78 -21.56 22.89
N VAL A 350 12.30 -20.90 21.85
CA VAL A 350 12.30 -19.44 21.70
C VAL A 350 11.71 -19.11 20.34
N ASP A 351 10.52 -18.51 20.33
CA ASP A 351 9.74 -18.22 19.13
C ASP A 351 9.58 -16.70 18.94
N LEU A 352 9.52 -16.23 17.69
CA LEU A 352 9.25 -14.84 17.33
C LEU A 352 7.76 -14.70 16.97
N THR A 353 7.02 -13.86 17.70
CA THR A 353 5.55 -13.71 17.55
C THR A 353 5.11 -12.27 17.26
N GLY A 354 6.04 -11.32 17.27
CA GLY A 354 5.77 -9.91 16.94
C GLY A 354 5.28 -9.72 15.49
N ARG A 355 4.66 -8.57 15.24
CA ARG A 355 4.27 -8.17 13.87
C ARG A 355 5.49 -7.79 13.03
N ALA A 356 6.46 -7.16 13.68
CA ALA A 356 7.72 -6.79 13.05
C ALA A 356 8.73 -7.91 13.31
N ILE A 357 9.27 -8.48 12.23
CA ILE A 357 10.11 -9.67 12.27
C ILE A 357 11.43 -9.47 11.52
N SER A 358 11.61 -8.34 10.84
CA SER A 358 12.81 -8.00 10.07
C SER A 358 14.04 -7.78 10.96
N ALA A 359 15.22 -8.18 10.46
CA ALA A 359 16.50 -7.92 11.11
C ALA A 359 16.70 -6.42 11.40
N GLY A 360 17.08 -6.06 12.63
CA GLY A 360 17.23 -4.67 13.07
C GLY A 360 15.94 -3.93 13.38
N SER A 361 14.77 -4.58 13.27
CA SER A 361 13.48 -3.98 13.61
C SER A 361 13.38 -3.62 15.09
N ARG A 362 12.74 -2.48 15.41
CA ARG A 362 12.76 -1.85 16.74
C ARG A 362 11.41 -1.78 17.44
N THR A 363 10.30 -1.89 16.70
CA THR A 363 8.95 -1.62 17.21
C THR A 363 8.03 -2.80 16.91
N MET A 364 7.14 -3.14 17.84
CA MET A 364 6.18 -4.25 17.68
C MET A 364 6.80 -5.65 17.50
N THR A 365 8.05 -5.82 17.92
CA THR A 365 8.71 -7.12 18.04
C THR A 365 8.25 -7.78 19.35
N GLU A 366 8.05 -9.10 19.31
CA GLU A 366 7.71 -9.89 20.50
C GLU A 366 8.37 -11.26 20.37
N ILE A 367 9.05 -11.70 21.43
CA ILE A 367 9.57 -13.07 21.55
C ILE A 367 8.85 -13.80 22.67
N VAL A 368 8.66 -15.10 22.48
CA VAL A 368 8.06 -15.99 23.48
C VAL A 368 9.06 -17.09 23.81
N VAL A 369 9.48 -17.14 25.06
CA VAL A 369 10.33 -18.19 25.60
C VAL A 369 9.45 -19.16 26.38
N SER A 370 9.42 -20.43 25.97
CA SER A 370 8.60 -21.45 26.62
C SER A 370 9.44 -22.65 27.04
N PHE A 371 9.31 -23.13 28.28
CA PHE A 371 10.08 -24.28 28.79
C PHE A 371 9.35 -24.95 29.96
N VAL A 372 9.78 -26.16 30.32
CA VAL A 372 9.37 -26.85 31.55
C VAL A 372 10.57 -26.86 32.51
N PRO A 373 10.48 -26.18 33.67
CA PRO A 373 11.58 -26.14 34.64
C PRO A 373 11.74 -27.51 35.32
N THR A 374 13.00 -27.95 35.49
CA THR A 374 13.36 -29.18 36.21
C THR A 374 13.57 -28.89 37.69
N SER A 375 14.04 -27.68 38.03
CA SER A 375 14.26 -27.21 39.38
C SER A 375 13.38 -25.98 39.70
N THR A 376 13.10 -25.74 40.98
CA THR A 376 12.35 -24.54 41.38
C THR A 376 13.27 -23.32 41.39
N ALA A 377 12.85 -22.23 40.74
CA ALA A 377 13.64 -21.01 40.57
C ALA A 377 12.78 -19.74 40.74
N ASP A 378 13.44 -18.63 41.08
CA ASP A 378 12.82 -17.30 41.25
C ASP A 378 13.30 -16.27 40.20
N LEU A 379 14.31 -16.64 39.41
CA LEU A 379 14.92 -15.80 38.38
C LEU A 379 15.31 -16.64 37.16
N ILE A 380 15.15 -16.09 35.96
CA ILE A 380 15.72 -16.62 34.73
C ILE A 380 16.50 -15.56 33.99
N GLU A 381 17.67 -15.92 33.49
CA GLU A 381 18.53 -15.14 32.62
C GLU A 381 18.48 -15.72 31.20
N LEU A 382 18.19 -14.85 30.24
CA LEU A 382 18.11 -15.18 28.82
C LEU A 382 19.22 -14.42 28.10
N THR A 383 20.13 -15.13 27.42
CA THR A 383 21.25 -14.54 26.69
C THR A 383 21.22 -14.95 25.22
N VAL A 384 21.26 -13.98 24.32
CA VAL A 384 21.41 -14.20 22.87
C VAL A 384 22.88 -14.40 22.54
N LEU A 385 23.20 -15.54 21.93
CA LEU A 385 24.56 -15.87 21.49
C LEU A 385 24.80 -15.52 20.02
N HIS A 386 23.75 -15.62 19.18
CA HIS A 386 23.83 -15.37 17.73
C HIS A 386 22.43 -15.14 17.13
N PRO A 387 22.27 -14.36 16.04
CA PRO A 387 23.24 -13.41 15.45
C PRO A 387 23.53 -12.24 16.41
N GLY A 388 24.56 -11.46 16.11
CA GLY A 388 24.92 -10.29 16.91
C GLY A 388 23.91 -9.15 16.80
N ASN A 389 24.18 -8.04 17.50
CA ASN A 389 23.41 -6.79 17.44
C ASN A 389 21.95 -6.88 17.89
N PHE A 390 21.57 -7.91 18.65
CA PHE A 390 20.35 -7.81 19.45
C PHE A 390 20.50 -6.66 20.46
N ASP A 391 19.40 -6.00 20.76
CA ASP A 391 19.30 -5.11 21.91
C ASP A 391 18.06 -5.45 22.73
N LEU A 392 18.28 -6.16 23.85
CA LEU A 392 17.24 -6.50 24.81
C LEU A 392 17.04 -5.39 25.86
N SER A 393 17.81 -4.30 25.85
CA SER A 393 17.67 -3.22 26.86
C SER A 393 16.29 -2.55 26.91
N PRO A 394 15.52 -2.43 25.81
CA PRO A 394 14.15 -1.91 25.87
C PRO A 394 13.10 -2.99 26.19
N ALA A 395 13.50 -4.24 26.43
CA ALA A 395 12.58 -5.35 26.60
C ALA A 395 11.62 -5.14 27.78
N LEU A 396 10.33 -5.24 27.50
CA LEU A 396 9.27 -5.17 28.51
C LEU A 396 8.55 -6.52 28.61
N PRO A 397 8.24 -7.01 29.83
CA PRO A 397 7.45 -8.22 29.99
C PRO A 397 6.00 -7.94 29.59
N SER A 398 5.44 -8.75 28.69
CA SER A 398 4.00 -8.73 28.34
C SER A 398 3.22 -9.88 28.98
N SER A 399 3.90 -10.87 29.58
CA SER A 399 3.28 -11.96 30.33
C SER A 399 3.01 -11.59 31.80
N VAL A 400 1.88 -12.07 32.35
CA VAL A 400 1.47 -11.83 33.74
C VAL A 400 2.40 -12.56 34.70
N GLY A 401 2.82 -11.90 35.79
CA GLY A 401 3.62 -12.49 36.86
C GLY A 401 5.13 -12.46 36.65
N HIS A 402 5.61 -11.82 35.57
CA HIS A 402 7.03 -11.68 35.28
C HIS A 402 7.48 -10.21 35.35
N VAL A 403 8.68 -9.97 35.87
CA VAL A 403 9.28 -8.63 35.99
C VAL A 403 10.70 -8.66 35.44
N VAL A 404 11.04 -7.78 34.51
CA VAL A 404 12.42 -7.61 34.04
C VAL A 404 13.19 -6.82 35.10
N LEU A 405 14.25 -7.41 35.66
CA LEU A 405 15.10 -6.78 36.66
C LEU A 405 16.28 -6.04 36.03
N GLU A 406 16.87 -6.66 35.01
CA GLU A 406 18.06 -6.17 34.32
C GLU A 406 17.96 -6.56 32.85
N ALA A 407 18.24 -5.63 31.96
CA ALA A 407 18.27 -5.87 30.53
C ALA A 407 19.43 -5.11 29.90
N THR A 408 20.17 -5.78 29.03
CA THR A 408 21.35 -5.29 28.32
C THR A 408 21.19 -5.58 26.83
N THR A 409 22.23 -5.33 26.02
CA THR A 409 22.15 -5.60 24.59
C THR A 409 21.89 -7.09 24.28
N SER A 410 22.54 -8.01 24.99
CA SER A 410 22.43 -9.45 24.71
C SER A 410 21.71 -10.27 25.78
N THR A 411 21.51 -9.71 26.97
CA THR A 411 21.05 -10.47 28.14
C THR A 411 19.90 -9.78 28.85
N VAL A 412 18.88 -10.54 29.25
CA VAL A 412 17.76 -10.07 30.07
C VAL A 412 17.50 -11.03 31.24
N LYS A 413 17.32 -10.46 32.43
CA LYS A 413 17.00 -11.18 33.66
C LYS A 413 15.55 -10.92 34.05
N VAL A 414 14.77 -11.98 34.13
CA VAL A 414 13.34 -11.94 34.39
C VAL A 414 13.06 -12.66 35.71
N GLN A 415 12.49 -11.94 36.67
CA GLN A 415 11.99 -12.50 37.92
C GLN A 415 10.60 -13.11 37.72
N GLY A 416 10.37 -14.28 38.28
CA GLY A 416 9.10 -15.01 38.18
C GLY A 416 9.11 -16.26 39.06
N ALA A 417 7.94 -16.86 39.29
CA ALA A 417 7.84 -18.12 40.01
C ALA A 417 7.92 -19.30 39.04
N PHE A 418 9.08 -19.97 38.99
CA PHE A 418 9.31 -21.13 38.14
C PHE A 418 9.30 -22.39 38.99
N VAL A 419 8.16 -23.09 39.06
CA VAL A 419 7.98 -24.27 39.92
C VAL A 419 8.28 -25.53 39.12
N ALA A 420 9.19 -26.38 39.62
CA ALA A 420 9.49 -27.67 39.00
C ALA A 420 8.22 -28.53 38.86
N SER A 421 8.05 -29.21 37.72
CA SER A 421 6.92 -30.14 37.56
C SER A 421 7.12 -31.35 38.48
N SER A 422 6.36 -31.42 39.58
CA SER A 422 6.28 -32.65 40.37
C SER A 422 5.63 -33.72 39.48
N GLY A 423 6.37 -34.78 39.14
CA GLY A 423 6.04 -35.80 38.12
C GLY A 423 4.82 -36.68 38.38
N GLY A 424 3.66 -36.09 38.70
CA GLY A 424 2.43 -36.79 39.05
C GLY A 424 1.16 -36.32 38.33
N ASP A 425 1.21 -35.30 37.47
CA ASP A 425 0.06 -34.92 36.64
C ASP A 425 0.28 -35.32 35.17
N PRO A 426 -0.33 -36.40 34.66
CA PRO A 426 -0.25 -36.80 33.26
C PRO A 426 -1.03 -35.87 32.31
N THR A 427 -1.69 -34.81 32.82
CA THR A 427 -2.45 -33.83 32.04
C THR A 427 -1.99 -32.38 32.21
N GLY A 428 -1.03 -32.11 33.09
CA GLY A 428 -0.59 -30.76 33.46
C GLY A 428 0.92 -30.58 33.37
N GLU A 429 1.47 -30.54 32.16
CA GLU A 429 2.79 -29.92 31.94
C GLU A 429 2.70 -28.45 32.39
N HIS A 430 3.30 -28.10 33.54
CA HIS A 430 3.46 -26.72 33.96
C HIS A 430 4.53 -26.03 33.07
N ARG A 431 4.18 -25.81 31.80
CA ARG A 431 4.99 -25.07 30.84
C ARG A 431 4.96 -23.58 31.21
N VAL A 432 6.13 -23.04 31.53
CA VAL A 432 6.34 -21.61 31.73
C VAL A 432 6.41 -20.95 30.36
N SER A 433 5.74 -19.81 30.19
CA SER A 433 5.81 -18.99 28.98
C SER A 433 6.07 -17.52 29.34
N ILE A 434 7.20 -17.00 28.89
CA ILE A 434 7.65 -15.63 29.12
C ILE A 434 7.55 -14.89 27.80
N ARG A 435 6.80 -13.78 27.78
CA ARG A 435 6.70 -12.92 26.60
C ARG A 435 7.41 -11.60 26.84
N LEU A 436 8.27 -11.23 25.91
CA LEU A 436 9.03 -10.00 25.94
C LEU A 436 8.75 -9.22 24.66
N ARG A 437 8.38 -7.95 24.79
CA ARG A 437 8.09 -7.05 23.68
C ARG A 437 9.11 -5.90 23.59
N ASP A 438 9.09 -5.20 22.46
CA ASP A 438 9.88 -3.99 22.19
C ASP A 438 11.40 -4.27 22.23
N ILE A 439 11.80 -5.39 21.64
CA ILE A 439 13.20 -5.83 21.52
C ILE A 439 13.75 -5.40 20.16
N VAL A 440 15.00 -4.95 20.09
CA VAL A 440 15.66 -4.77 18.78
C VAL A 440 16.21 -6.12 18.31
N LEU A 441 15.71 -6.60 17.18
CA LEU A 441 16.15 -7.86 16.59
C LEU A 441 17.56 -7.73 16.01
N GLY A 442 18.33 -8.81 16.04
CA GLY A 442 19.71 -8.83 15.56
C GLY A 442 19.88 -8.58 14.05
N TYR A 443 21.13 -8.51 13.61
CA TYR A 443 21.52 -8.27 12.21
C TYR A 443 22.65 -9.24 11.82
N PRO A 444 22.71 -9.79 10.60
CA PRO A 444 21.86 -9.54 9.41
C PRO A 444 20.59 -10.41 9.28
N GLY A 445 20.32 -11.31 10.22
CA GLY A 445 19.31 -12.37 10.11
C GLY A 445 19.93 -13.76 10.30
N GLY A 446 19.13 -14.83 10.19
CA GLY A 446 19.56 -16.23 10.28
C GLY A 446 19.14 -16.96 11.56
N LEU A 447 19.61 -18.19 11.74
CA LEU A 447 19.24 -19.04 12.88
C LEU A 447 19.73 -18.45 14.20
N THR A 448 18.79 -18.18 15.12
CA THR A 448 19.14 -17.64 16.44
C THR A 448 19.61 -18.72 17.40
N ARG A 449 20.55 -18.38 18.29
CA ARG A 449 21.00 -19.25 19.38
C ARG A 449 20.88 -18.52 20.71
N TRP A 450 20.32 -19.23 21.69
CA TRP A 450 19.96 -18.68 22.99
C TRP A 450 20.51 -19.57 24.10
N GLU A 451 20.95 -18.93 25.18
CA GLU A 451 21.29 -19.58 26.44
C GLU A 451 20.29 -19.15 27.50
N LEU A 452 19.72 -20.12 28.22
CA LEU A 452 18.77 -19.92 29.30
C LEU A 452 19.39 -20.43 30.59
N ARG A 453 19.33 -19.66 31.67
CA ARG A 453 19.83 -20.05 33.01
C ARG A 453 18.83 -19.65 34.09
N THR A 454 18.43 -20.55 34.97
CA THR A 454 17.56 -20.23 36.12
C THR A 454 18.36 -20.15 37.41
N PHE A 455 17.90 -19.32 38.34
CA PHE A 455 18.49 -19.16 39.66
C PHE A 455 17.41 -19.23 40.74
N TYR A 456 17.78 -19.71 41.92
CA TYR A 456 16.97 -19.64 43.13
C TYR A 456 17.81 -19.02 44.23
N THR A 457 17.40 -17.88 44.78
CA THR A 457 18.16 -17.19 45.85
C THR A 457 19.63 -16.94 45.50
N GLY A 458 19.93 -16.79 44.20
CA GLY A 458 21.27 -16.52 43.66
C GLY A 458 22.10 -17.75 43.26
N ALA A 459 21.66 -18.97 43.56
CA ALA A 459 22.33 -20.19 43.11
C ALA A 459 21.74 -20.69 41.77
N LEU A 460 22.60 -21.04 40.82
CA LEU A 460 22.21 -21.63 39.52
C LEU A 460 21.41 -22.92 39.75
N GLN A 461 20.27 -23.04 39.06
CA GLN A 461 19.35 -24.17 39.18
C GLN A 461 19.33 -25.00 37.90
N ASP A 462 19.04 -24.39 36.74
CA ASP A 462 19.01 -25.07 35.45
C ASP A 462 19.76 -24.26 34.38
N SER A 463 20.30 -24.93 33.35
CA SER A 463 20.96 -24.30 32.20
C SER A 463 20.73 -25.08 30.90
N ILE A 464 20.51 -24.39 29.78
CA ILE A 464 20.45 -25.00 28.44
C ILE A 464 20.81 -23.99 27.34
N THR A 465 21.42 -24.49 26.26
CA THR A 465 21.54 -23.76 24.99
C THR A 465 20.57 -24.32 23.97
N VAL A 466 19.75 -23.46 23.35
CA VAL A 466 18.76 -23.86 22.34
C VAL A 466 18.94 -23.05 21.05
N ASN A 467 18.64 -23.69 19.93
CA ASN A 467 18.38 -22.98 18.69
C ASN A 467 16.96 -22.40 18.79
N GLY A 468 16.84 -21.09 18.60
CA GLY A 468 15.54 -20.40 18.61
C GLY A 468 14.91 -20.37 17.22
N PHE A 469 14.21 -19.29 16.92
CA PHE A 469 13.65 -19.02 15.61
C PHE A 469 14.73 -18.67 14.58
N SER A 470 14.40 -18.80 13.29
CA SER A 470 15.18 -18.20 12.20
C SER A 470 14.74 -16.76 12.04
N LEU A 471 15.63 -15.82 12.34
CA LEU A 471 15.39 -14.39 12.21
C LEU A 471 15.38 -14.00 10.73
N PRO A 472 14.27 -13.47 10.18
CA PRO A 472 14.27 -12.89 8.85
C PRO A 472 15.32 -11.79 8.68
N GLY A 473 15.99 -11.76 7.53
CA GLY A 473 16.80 -10.63 7.13
C GLY A 473 15.97 -9.39 6.80
N ARG A 474 16.64 -8.27 6.56
CA ARG A 474 16.02 -6.99 6.20
C ARG A 474 15.91 -6.87 4.69
N LEU A 475 14.68 -6.66 4.21
CA LEU A 475 14.41 -6.20 2.86
C LEU A 475 14.16 -4.70 2.92
N GLU A 476 15.08 -3.92 2.39
CA GLU A 476 14.99 -2.45 2.37
C GLU A 476 14.65 -1.98 0.96
N VAL A 477 13.54 -1.25 0.82
CA VAL A 477 13.17 -0.58 -0.43
C VAL A 477 13.89 0.76 -0.47
N ILE A 478 14.92 0.85 -1.30
CA ILE A 478 15.82 2.00 -1.47
C ILE A 478 15.11 3.13 -2.23
N ASP A 479 14.38 2.76 -3.28
CA ASP A 479 13.67 3.71 -4.15
C ASP A 479 12.38 3.09 -4.68
N LYS A 480 11.35 3.92 -4.87
CA LYS A 480 10.06 3.53 -5.45
C LYS A 480 9.60 4.58 -6.44
N SER A 481 9.14 4.14 -7.61
CA SER A 481 8.50 5.00 -8.60
C SER A 481 7.33 4.30 -9.26
N ILE A 482 6.35 5.11 -9.66
CA ILE A 482 5.21 4.68 -10.45
C ILE A 482 5.08 5.62 -11.65
N SER A 483 4.96 5.05 -12.85
CA SER A 483 4.89 5.81 -14.10
C SER A 483 3.78 5.28 -15.00
N THR A 484 3.20 6.13 -15.85
CA THR A 484 2.13 5.70 -16.75
C THR A 484 2.68 4.69 -17.77
N VAL A 485 1.81 3.82 -18.31
CA VAL A 485 2.21 2.93 -19.43
C VAL A 485 2.68 3.73 -20.65
N HIS A 486 2.28 5.01 -20.76
CA HIS A 486 2.67 5.92 -21.84
C HIS A 486 4.10 6.44 -21.71
N ASP A 487 4.64 6.59 -20.49
CA ASP A 487 6.05 6.97 -20.27
C ASP A 487 7.03 5.91 -20.77
N ARG A 488 6.63 4.63 -20.79
CA ARG A 488 7.42 3.55 -21.39
C ARG A 488 7.69 3.78 -22.88
N ASN A 489 6.79 4.48 -23.58
CA ASN A 489 6.86 4.77 -25.00
C ASN A 489 7.41 6.18 -25.32
N HIS A 490 7.86 6.95 -24.32
CA HIS A 490 8.47 8.27 -24.57
C HIS A 490 9.73 8.21 -25.44
N HIS A 491 10.33 7.02 -25.62
CA HIS A 491 11.44 6.79 -26.56
C HIS A 491 10.97 6.48 -28.00
N ALA A 492 9.66 6.41 -28.27
CA ALA A 492 9.08 6.09 -29.57
C ALA A 492 8.44 7.29 -30.31
N GLY A 493 8.84 8.53 -29.98
CA GLY A 493 8.76 9.66 -30.93
C GLY A 493 7.39 10.31 -31.17
N GLY A 494 6.47 10.27 -30.20
CA GLY A 494 5.18 11.00 -30.28
C GLY A 494 4.81 11.65 -28.96
N ALA A 495 5.43 12.79 -28.63
CA ALA A 495 5.37 13.40 -27.31
C ALA A 495 3.99 14.01 -26.97
N ARG A 496 3.48 13.70 -25.77
CA ARG A 496 2.55 14.55 -24.99
C ARG A 496 3.23 14.89 -23.66
N PRO A 497 4.27 15.75 -23.66
CA PRO A 497 5.22 15.90 -22.55
C PRO A 497 4.61 16.50 -21.28
N SER A 498 3.47 17.21 -21.38
CA SER A 498 2.82 17.82 -20.21
C SER A 498 1.97 16.86 -19.38
N LEU A 499 1.57 15.70 -19.93
CA LEU A 499 0.77 14.71 -19.20
C LEU A 499 1.64 13.71 -18.43
N SER A 500 2.88 13.47 -18.88
CA SER A 500 3.85 12.57 -18.25
C SER A 500 4.38 13.09 -16.90
N THR A 501 4.25 14.39 -16.62
CA THR A 501 4.67 14.99 -15.36
C THR A 501 3.58 14.99 -14.28
N LEU A 502 2.36 14.53 -14.61
CA LEU A 502 1.24 14.50 -13.67
C LEU A 502 1.22 13.19 -12.87
N PRO A 503 0.75 13.21 -11.59
CA PRO A 503 0.59 11.99 -10.82
C PRO A 503 -0.42 11.04 -11.50
N ILE A 504 -0.21 9.73 -11.38
CA ILE A 504 -1.12 8.72 -11.91
C ILE A 504 -2.52 8.82 -11.29
N ARG A 505 -3.57 8.62 -12.09
CA ARG A 505 -4.95 8.62 -11.61
C ARG A 505 -5.35 7.25 -11.06
N GLY A 506 -6.23 7.25 -10.06
CA GLY A 506 -6.86 6.03 -9.57
C GLY A 506 -7.61 5.29 -10.68
N GLY A 507 -7.46 3.96 -10.75
CA GLY A 507 -8.04 3.12 -11.81
C GLY A 507 -7.22 3.00 -13.09
N GLU A 508 -6.14 3.77 -13.26
CA GLU A 508 -5.28 3.67 -14.44
C GLU A 508 -4.26 2.53 -14.37
N MET A 509 -3.81 2.11 -15.55
CA MET A 509 -2.73 1.15 -15.71
C MET A 509 -1.39 1.87 -15.56
N ALA A 510 -0.49 1.34 -14.74
CA ALA A 510 0.79 1.94 -14.42
C ALA A 510 1.91 0.90 -14.39
N VAL A 511 3.15 1.38 -14.42
CA VAL A 511 4.36 0.58 -14.22
C VAL A 511 4.96 0.99 -12.88
N VAL A 512 5.05 0.03 -11.96
CA VAL A 512 5.73 0.20 -10.67
C VAL A 512 7.17 -0.30 -10.81
N ARG A 513 8.13 0.51 -10.33
CA ARG A 513 9.53 0.14 -10.17
C ARG A 513 9.93 0.26 -8.71
N LEU A 514 10.43 -0.83 -8.15
CA LEU A 514 10.97 -0.88 -6.79
C LEU A 514 12.44 -1.26 -6.86
N THR A 515 13.29 -0.42 -6.28
CA THR A 515 14.70 -0.73 -6.03
C THR A 515 14.83 -1.19 -4.59
N PHE A 516 15.33 -2.40 -4.37
CA PHE A 516 15.45 -2.98 -3.03
C PHE A 516 16.80 -3.69 -2.83
N SER A 517 17.17 -3.89 -1.57
CA SER A 517 18.33 -4.70 -1.15
C SER A 517 17.95 -5.67 -0.05
N LEU A 518 18.64 -6.81 0.02
CA LEU A 518 18.45 -7.85 1.03
C LEU A 518 19.67 -7.96 1.94
N THR A 519 19.49 -8.31 3.21
CA THR A 519 20.64 -8.65 4.09
C THR A 519 20.98 -10.13 4.05
N MET A 520 20.03 -10.99 3.67
CA MET A 520 20.23 -12.43 3.43
C MET A 520 20.04 -12.73 1.94
N PRO A 521 20.95 -13.48 1.30
CA PRO A 521 20.85 -13.77 -0.12
C PRO A 521 19.66 -14.71 -0.42
N LEU A 522 19.06 -14.56 -1.60
CA LEU A 522 18.05 -15.47 -2.12
C LEU A 522 18.64 -16.25 -3.29
N PHE A 523 18.75 -17.58 -3.15
CA PHE A 523 19.29 -18.46 -4.19
C PHE A 523 18.18 -19.08 -5.05
N GLY A 524 18.54 -19.61 -6.22
CA GLY A 524 17.65 -20.32 -7.14
C GLY A 524 16.79 -21.40 -6.44
N GLY A 525 15.49 -21.41 -6.74
CA GLY A 525 14.47 -22.21 -6.04
C GLY A 525 13.76 -21.47 -4.89
N GLY A 526 14.24 -20.29 -4.49
CA GLY A 526 13.52 -19.42 -3.55
C GLY A 526 12.43 -18.57 -4.22
N HIS A 527 11.58 -17.95 -3.40
CA HIS A 527 10.46 -17.12 -3.83
C HIS A 527 10.61 -15.67 -3.34
N LEU A 528 10.24 -14.70 -4.16
CA LEU A 528 9.93 -13.33 -3.78
C LEU A 528 8.41 -13.15 -3.81
N VAL A 529 7.84 -12.80 -2.68
CA VAL A 529 6.40 -12.61 -2.47
C VAL A 529 6.13 -11.11 -2.33
N ILE A 530 5.24 -10.59 -3.17
CA ILE A 530 4.89 -9.17 -3.21
C ILE A 530 3.40 -9.05 -2.91
N HIS A 531 3.09 -8.42 -1.77
CA HIS A 531 1.74 -8.01 -1.40
C HIS A 531 1.58 -6.54 -1.76
N SER A 532 0.63 -6.25 -2.65
CA SER A 532 0.33 -4.91 -3.15
C SER A 532 -1.14 -4.54 -2.89
N PRO A 533 -1.55 -4.27 -1.64
CA PRO A 533 -2.94 -4.01 -1.30
C PRO A 533 -3.56 -2.89 -2.16
N GLY A 534 -4.73 -3.16 -2.75
CA GLY A 534 -5.43 -2.23 -3.64
C GLY A 534 -4.90 -2.17 -5.08
N TYR A 535 -3.68 -2.64 -5.36
CA TYR A 535 -3.15 -2.70 -6.73
C TYR A 535 -3.39 -4.08 -7.32
N THR A 536 -3.85 -4.14 -8.57
CA THR A 536 -4.05 -5.41 -9.27
C THR A 536 -2.87 -5.70 -10.19
N LEU A 537 -2.18 -6.80 -9.90
CA LEU A 537 -1.26 -7.54 -10.78
C LEU A 537 -1.80 -7.74 -12.20
N LEU A 538 -1.34 -6.99 -13.20
CA LEU A 538 -1.70 -7.23 -14.59
C LEU A 538 -0.77 -8.28 -15.21
N ALA A 539 -0.99 -9.54 -14.87
CA ALA A 539 -0.47 -10.62 -15.69
C ALA A 539 -1.28 -10.60 -17.00
N SER A 540 -0.68 -10.17 -18.11
CA SER A 540 -1.37 -9.99 -19.39
C SER A 540 -2.17 -11.25 -19.77
N SER A 541 -3.48 -11.19 -19.59
CA SER A 541 -4.40 -12.25 -19.91
C SER A 541 -4.76 -12.16 -21.39
N SER A 542 -4.35 -13.17 -22.15
CA SER A 542 -5.21 -13.90 -23.11
C SER A 542 -4.33 -14.58 -24.16
N THR A 543 -4.06 -15.88 -23.96
CA THR A 543 -4.30 -16.97 -24.92
C THR A 543 -3.40 -18.17 -24.59
N SER A 544 -4.04 -19.30 -24.25
CA SER A 544 -3.51 -20.67 -24.20
C SER A 544 -2.27 -20.96 -23.33
N ALA A 545 -2.40 -22.01 -22.50
CA ALA A 545 -1.48 -22.45 -21.45
C ALA A 545 -0.10 -22.99 -21.90
N SER A 546 0.49 -22.47 -22.98
CA SER A 546 1.77 -22.95 -23.52
C SER A 546 2.80 -21.87 -23.87
N SER A 547 2.56 -20.58 -23.58
CA SER A 547 3.51 -19.48 -23.86
C SER A 547 3.94 -18.65 -22.62
N LEU A 548 3.98 -19.25 -21.43
CA LEU A 548 4.27 -18.58 -20.14
C LEU A 548 5.71 -18.03 -19.95
N LEU A 549 6.54 -17.94 -20.98
CA LEU A 549 7.96 -17.59 -20.85
C LEU A 549 8.31 -16.10 -21.04
N ASN A 550 7.36 -15.24 -21.41
CA ASN A 550 7.61 -13.81 -21.63
C ASN A 550 6.58 -12.93 -20.89
N GLN A 551 6.56 -12.96 -19.56
CA GLN A 551 5.68 -12.11 -18.74
C GLN A 551 6.52 -11.02 -18.03
N SER A 552 6.01 -9.78 -18.00
CA SER A 552 6.75 -8.52 -17.78
C SER A 552 7.12 -8.19 -16.33
N ILE A 553 7.36 -9.19 -15.46
CA ILE A 553 7.99 -8.93 -14.15
C ILE A 553 9.48 -9.17 -14.28
N ASN A 554 10.21 -8.11 -14.62
CA ASN A 554 11.65 -8.15 -14.77
C ASN A 554 12.31 -7.82 -13.43
N ILE A 555 13.12 -8.75 -12.93
CA ILE A 555 14.08 -8.46 -11.86
C ILE A 555 15.45 -8.31 -12.50
N SER A 556 16.11 -7.18 -12.25
CA SER A 556 17.49 -6.96 -12.70
C SER A 556 18.35 -6.43 -11.57
N SER A 557 19.63 -6.77 -11.54
CA SER A 557 20.60 -6.01 -10.74
C SER A 557 20.67 -4.57 -11.28
N VAL A 558 21.07 -3.62 -10.43
CA VAL A 558 21.35 -2.24 -10.89
C VAL A 558 22.48 -2.22 -11.95
N SER A 559 23.34 -3.26 -11.99
CA SER A 559 24.33 -3.47 -13.06
C SER A 559 23.75 -3.95 -14.40
N GLY A 560 22.42 -4.10 -14.52
CA GLY A 560 21.70 -4.39 -15.76
C GLY A 560 21.55 -5.88 -16.10
N ARG A 561 22.02 -6.80 -15.25
CA ARG A 561 21.80 -8.24 -15.45
C ARG A 561 20.37 -8.60 -15.08
N GLN A 562 19.58 -9.06 -16.05
CA GLN A 562 18.26 -9.62 -15.77
C GLN A 562 18.36 -11.02 -15.16
N LEU A 563 17.64 -11.24 -14.06
CA LEU A 563 17.48 -12.54 -13.41
C LEU A 563 16.29 -13.26 -14.04
N LYS A 564 16.43 -14.56 -14.28
CA LYS A 564 15.33 -15.38 -14.79
C LYS A 564 14.41 -15.79 -13.65
N THR A 565 13.14 -15.43 -13.76
CA THR A 565 12.09 -15.76 -12.78
C THR A 565 10.96 -16.55 -13.42
N ARG A 566 10.18 -17.23 -12.59
CA ARG A 566 8.94 -17.93 -12.97
C ARG A 566 7.83 -17.46 -12.04
N ILE A 567 6.69 -17.08 -12.60
CA ILE A 567 5.51 -16.74 -11.81
C ILE A 567 4.79 -18.04 -11.44
N LEU A 568 4.60 -18.31 -10.14
CA LEU A 568 4.01 -19.55 -9.65
C LEU A 568 2.50 -19.46 -9.42
N ASP A 569 2.02 -18.31 -8.95
CA ASP A 569 0.60 -18.07 -8.75
C ASP A 569 0.29 -16.57 -8.91
N VAL A 570 -0.74 -16.29 -9.70
CA VAL A 570 -1.48 -15.03 -9.73
C VAL A 570 -2.92 -15.51 -9.65
N SER A 571 -3.37 -15.86 -8.46
CA SER A 571 -4.73 -16.38 -8.33
C SER A 571 -5.68 -15.30 -8.84
N ASN A 572 -6.52 -15.66 -9.81
CA ASN A 572 -7.55 -14.76 -10.31
C ASN A 572 -8.46 -14.43 -9.12
N ALA A 573 -8.35 -13.20 -8.60
CA ALA A 573 -9.20 -12.72 -7.54
C ALA A 573 -10.66 -12.96 -7.93
N SER A 574 -11.35 -13.82 -7.19
CA SER A 574 -12.81 -13.90 -7.31
C SER A 574 -13.38 -12.57 -6.84
N ALA A 575 -14.41 -12.05 -7.52
CA ALA A 575 -15.00 -10.73 -7.28
C ALA A 575 -15.53 -10.47 -5.84
N ASN A 576 -15.42 -11.44 -4.92
CA ASN A 576 -15.86 -11.37 -3.53
C ASN A 576 -14.72 -11.42 -2.49
N GLN A 577 -13.43 -11.46 -2.88
CA GLN A 577 -12.33 -11.31 -1.93
C GLN A 577 -11.91 -9.85 -1.84
N GLN A 578 -11.87 -9.33 -0.61
CA GLN A 578 -11.70 -7.89 -0.31
C GLN A 578 -10.25 -7.40 -0.49
N GLU A 579 -9.30 -8.31 -0.73
CA GLU A 579 -7.89 -8.00 -0.99
C GLU A 579 -7.36 -8.84 -2.17
N PRO A 580 -6.57 -8.26 -3.08
CA PRO A 580 -5.93 -9.01 -4.16
C PRO A 580 -4.89 -10.00 -3.57
N PRO A 581 -4.79 -11.21 -4.12
CA PRO A 581 -3.81 -12.20 -3.64
C PRO A 581 -2.37 -11.74 -3.92
N PRO A 582 -1.40 -12.15 -3.10
CA PRO A 582 0.01 -11.82 -3.31
C PRO A 582 0.56 -12.48 -4.57
N VAL A 583 1.54 -11.83 -5.19
CA VAL A 583 2.26 -12.40 -6.33
C VAL A 583 3.53 -13.10 -5.87
N ILE A 584 3.70 -14.34 -6.33
CA ILE A 584 4.81 -15.22 -5.97
C ILE A 584 5.72 -15.42 -7.18
N LEU A 585 6.95 -14.92 -7.08
CA LEU A 585 8.01 -15.02 -8.09
C LEU A 585 9.05 -16.03 -7.65
N GLU A 586 9.17 -17.16 -8.34
CA GLU A 586 10.23 -18.14 -8.14
C GLU A 586 11.50 -17.76 -8.92
N LEU A 587 12.65 -17.77 -8.26
CA LEU A 587 13.95 -17.59 -8.92
C LEU A 587 14.40 -18.90 -9.58
N LEU A 588 14.77 -18.87 -10.87
CA LEU A 588 15.21 -20.09 -11.55
C LEU A 588 16.57 -20.61 -11.02
N PRO A 589 16.85 -21.93 -11.15
CA PRO A 589 18.13 -22.50 -10.76
C PRO A 589 19.33 -21.80 -11.42
N GLY A 590 20.34 -21.41 -10.62
CA GLY A 590 21.54 -20.71 -11.08
C GLY A 590 21.47 -19.18 -11.00
N GLU A 591 20.30 -18.61 -10.70
CA GLU A 591 20.13 -17.20 -10.38
C GLU A 591 20.27 -16.97 -8.86
N ALA A 592 20.68 -15.76 -8.46
CA ALA A 592 20.73 -15.34 -7.07
C ALA A 592 20.48 -13.83 -6.95
N ILE A 593 19.76 -13.44 -5.90
CA ILE A 593 19.70 -12.06 -5.40
C ILE A 593 20.73 -11.97 -4.27
N HIS A 594 21.82 -11.24 -4.50
CA HIS A 594 22.92 -11.17 -3.55
C HIS A 594 22.60 -10.24 -2.39
N ALA A 595 23.10 -10.56 -1.20
CA ALA A 595 22.96 -9.70 -0.04
C ALA A 595 23.75 -8.40 -0.22
N ASN A 596 23.18 -7.29 0.24
CA ASN A 596 23.72 -5.93 0.19
C ASN A 596 23.94 -5.39 -1.24
N GLU A 597 23.34 -6.01 -2.26
CA GLU A 597 23.28 -5.48 -3.61
C GLU A 597 21.89 -4.90 -3.90
N ALA A 598 21.84 -3.82 -4.69
CA ALA A 598 20.60 -3.23 -5.13
C ALA A 598 20.04 -3.97 -6.36
N HIS A 599 18.78 -4.33 -6.28
CA HIS A 599 18.02 -4.99 -7.33
C HIS A 599 16.76 -4.19 -7.65
N VAL A 600 16.36 -4.19 -8.91
CA VAL A 600 15.18 -3.49 -9.42
C VAL A 600 14.16 -4.52 -9.86
N VAL A 601 12.93 -4.42 -9.34
CA VAL A 601 11.76 -5.14 -9.87
C VAL A 601 10.83 -4.15 -10.56
N SER A 602 10.46 -4.44 -11.79
CA SER A 602 9.50 -3.65 -12.59
C SER A 602 8.27 -4.50 -12.89
N MET A 603 7.08 -3.97 -12.67
CA MET A 603 5.81 -4.68 -12.85
C MET A 603 4.69 -3.76 -13.35
N ASP A 604 3.82 -4.29 -14.20
CA ASP A 604 2.61 -3.59 -14.68
C ASP A 604 1.45 -3.82 -13.68
N VAL A 605 0.84 -2.74 -13.20
CA VAL A 605 -0.25 -2.75 -12.20
C VAL A 605 -1.47 -1.96 -12.68
N ALA A 606 -2.67 -2.38 -12.28
CA ALA A 606 -3.84 -1.51 -12.29
C ALA A 606 -3.99 -0.86 -10.91
N CYS A 607 -4.05 0.46 -10.89
CA CYS A 607 -4.12 1.25 -9.67
C CYS A 607 -5.54 1.18 -9.05
N PRO A 608 -5.68 1.23 -7.72
CA PRO A 608 -6.99 1.32 -7.08
C PRO A 608 -7.71 2.60 -7.48
N TYR A 609 -9.04 2.58 -7.49
CA TYR A 609 -9.86 3.78 -7.78
C TYR A 609 -9.83 4.81 -6.64
N ASP A 610 -9.66 4.37 -5.40
CA ASP A 610 -9.61 5.24 -4.23
C ASP A 610 -8.19 5.75 -4.00
N ALA A 611 -7.91 6.99 -4.43
CA ALA A 611 -6.68 7.68 -4.12
C ALA A 611 -6.52 7.85 -2.59
N GLY A 612 -5.51 7.21 -2.00
CA GLY A 612 -5.16 7.38 -0.58
C GLY A 612 -5.57 6.27 0.40
N LYS A 613 -6.16 5.16 -0.07
CA LYS A 613 -6.54 4.00 0.76
C LYS A 613 -5.65 2.76 0.60
N GLY A 614 -4.46 2.91 0.03
CA GLY A 614 -3.53 1.79 -0.09
C GLY A 614 -2.85 1.51 1.24
N ASP A 615 -3.09 0.33 1.81
CA ASP A 615 -2.24 -0.21 2.87
C ASP A 615 -0.79 -0.35 2.38
N ASN A 616 0.14 -0.45 3.32
CA ASN A 616 1.56 -0.53 3.00
C ASN A 616 1.90 -1.82 2.22
N TRP A 617 2.86 -1.71 1.32
CA TRP A 617 3.35 -2.85 0.53
C TRP A 617 4.25 -3.74 1.38
N LEU A 618 3.94 -5.03 1.41
CA LEU A 618 4.72 -6.06 2.10
C LEU A 618 5.51 -6.88 1.06
N LEU A 619 6.83 -6.88 1.21
CA LEU A 619 7.75 -7.65 0.37
C LEU A 619 8.50 -8.64 1.24
N GLU A 620 8.45 -9.91 0.85
CA GLU A 620 9.08 -11.01 1.57
C GLU A 620 9.83 -11.94 0.64
N THR A 621 10.93 -12.53 1.11
CA THR A 621 11.58 -13.64 0.40
C THR A 621 11.47 -14.93 1.19
N TRP A 622 11.36 -16.06 0.50
CA TRP A 622 11.21 -17.39 1.11
C TRP A 622 12.18 -18.38 0.46
N THR A 623 12.92 -19.15 1.25
CA THR A 623 13.91 -20.12 0.73
C THR A 623 13.36 -21.54 0.77
N HIS A 624 13.51 -22.28 -0.34
CA HIS A 624 13.14 -23.70 -0.43
C HIS A 624 14.27 -24.62 0.05
N GLU A 625 14.89 -24.33 1.20
CA GLU A 625 15.96 -25.17 1.73
C GLU A 625 15.39 -26.28 2.63
N PRO A 626 15.62 -27.57 2.33
CA PRO A 626 15.13 -28.68 3.15
C PRO A 626 15.81 -28.77 4.53
N GLN A 627 16.90 -28.04 4.77
CA GLN A 627 17.56 -27.97 6.08
C GLN A 627 16.86 -27.03 7.06
N TYR A 628 15.94 -26.18 6.59
CA TYR A 628 15.19 -25.21 7.40
C TYR A 628 13.67 -25.38 7.28
N SER A 629 13.19 -26.58 6.93
CA SER A 629 11.78 -26.88 6.61
C SER A 629 10.78 -26.76 7.78
N VAL A 630 11.11 -25.98 8.82
CA VAL A 630 10.27 -25.68 9.99
C VAL A 630 10.12 -24.16 10.21
N THR A 631 10.76 -23.31 9.39
CA THR A 631 10.72 -21.86 9.59
C THR A 631 9.35 -21.29 9.20
N ARG A 632 8.57 -20.88 10.21
CA ARG A 632 7.29 -20.15 10.06
C ARG A 632 7.44 -18.72 9.52
N HIS A 633 8.67 -18.26 9.27
CA HIS A 633 8.98 -16.88 8.91
C HIS A 633 9.73 -16.80 7.56
N PRO A 634 9.61 -15.68 6.83
CA PRO A 634 10.36 -15.44 5.60
C PRO A 634 11.87 -15.36 5.84
N SER A 635 12.67 -15.51 4.79
CA SER A 635 14.12 -15.31 4.83
C SER A 635 14.52 -13.84 4.85
N ASN A 636 13.70 -12.94 4.30
CA ASN A 636 13.79 -11.49 4.47
C ASN A 636 12.38 -10.87 4.49
N SER A 637 12.17 -9.78 5.22
CA SER A 637 10.93 -9.00 5.19
C SER A 637 11.21 -7.50 5.32
N ASN A 638 10.32 -6.67 4.76
CA ASN A 638 10.29 -5.22 4.99
C ASN A 638 9.27 -4.80 6.07
N ASP A 639 8.66 -5.76 6.78
CA ASP A 639 7.63 -5.54 7.80
C ASP A 639 6.43 -4.68 7.35
N GLY A 640 6.21 -4.52 6.03
CA GLY A 640 5.20 -3.60 5.52
C GLY A 640 5.50 -2.13 5.80
N GLU A 641 6.76 -1.72 5.87
CA GLU A 641 7.15 -0.31 6.08
C GLU A 641 7.01 0.55 4.80
N MET A 642 6.91 -0.07 3.63
CA MET A 642 6.80 0.66 2.36
C MET A 642 5.40 1.26 2.22
N THR A 643 5.30 2.58 2.37
CA THR A 643 4.05 3.31 2.11
C THR A 643 3.59 3.14 0.66
N SER A 644 2.29 3.28 0.42
CA SER A 644 1.71 3.27 -0.93
C SER A 644 2.20 4.44 -1.80
N PHE A 645 1.80 4.45 -3.08
CA PHE A 645 2.08 5.56 -4.00
C PHE A 645 1.07 6.69 -3.83
N VAL A 646 1.52 7.92 -4.00
CA VAL A 646 0.63 9.10 -4.07
C VAL A 646 -0.07 9.06 -5.43
N MET A 647 -1.40 9.05 -5.41
CA MET A 647 -2.25 9.00 -6.61
C MET A 647 -3.16 10.23 -6.65
N ALA A 648 -3.49 10.66 -7.86
CA ALA A 648 -4.45 11.71 -8.12
C ALA A 648 -5.86 11.14 -8.36
N PHE A 649 -6.89 11.92 -8.04
CA PHE A 649 -8.27 11.63 -8.42
C PHE A 649 -8.49 11.80 -9.93
N ASP A 650 -9.30 10.92 -10.52
CA ASP A 650 -9.72 11.03 -11.92
C ASP A 650 -10.89 12.01 -12.09
N TYR A 651 -10.58 13.24 -12.49
CA TYR A 651 -11.61 14.22 -12.76
C TYR A 651 -12.24 14.02 -14.13
N HIS A 652 -13.57 14.02 -14.16
CA HIS A 652 -14.28 14.03 -15.42
C HIS A 652 -14.52 15.49 -15.87
N LEU A 653 -13.77 15.93 -16.89
CA LEU A 653 -13.86 17.25 -17.49
C LEU A 653 -14.70 17.20 -18.77
N SER A 654 -15.62 18.16 -18.92
CA SER A 654 -16.31 18.43 -20.19
C SER A 654 -16.39 19.94 -20.42
N VAL A 655 -15.96 20.38 -21.60
CA VAL A 655 -15.94 21.77 -22.03
C VAL A 655 -16.76 21.89 -23.31
N TRP A 656 -17.79 22.73 -23.30
CA TRP A 656 -18.61 22.94 -24.49
C TRP A 656 -19.00 24.42 -24.66
N ALA A 657 -19.14 24.86 -25.90
CA ALA A 657 -19.66 26.17 -26.26
C ALA A 657 -20.83 26.01 -27.24
N PRO A 658 -21.91 26.81 -27.13
CA PRO A 658 -22.99 26.79 -28.12
C PRO A 658 -22.53 27.27 -29.50
N ARG A 659 -21.58 28.22 -29.55
CA ARG A 659 -20.87 28.67 -30.75
C ARG A 659 -19.63 29.45 -30.34
N ALA A 660 -18.52 29.23 -31.02
CA ALA A 660 -17.33 30.09 -30.97
C ALA A 660 -16.97 30.54 -32.38
N ALA A 661 -17.00 31.85 -32.64
CA ALA A 661 -16.49 32.39 -33.90
C ALA A 661 -14.96 32.52 -33.83
N PRO A 662 -14.22 32.53 -34.95
CA PRO A 662 -12.78 32.78 -34.97
C PRO A 662 -12.41 34.11 -34.29
N SER A 663 -11.36 34.11 -33.47
CA SER A 663 -10.84 35.30 -32.77
C SER A 663 -11.85 36.03 -31.89
N ALA A 664 -12.97 35.40 -31.55
CA ALA A 664 -14.06 36.00 -30.79
C ALA A 664 -14.08 35.52 -29.35
N GLU A 665 -14.64 36.34 -28.45
CA GLU A 665 -14.95 35.91 -27.10
C GLU A 665 -16.16 34.97 -27.13
N ALA A 666 -15.94 33.71 -26.76
CA ALA A 666 -16.98 32.70 -26.60
C ALA A 666 -17.25 32.45 -25.11
N THR A 667 -18.52 32.21 -24.77
CA THR A 667 -18.89 31.70 -23.45
C THR A 667 -18.86 30.18 -23.49
N VAL A 668 -17.92 29.58 -22.78
CA VAL A 668 -17.81 28.12 -22.58
C VAL A 668 -18.46 27.72 -21.27
N THR A 669 -19.11 26.56 -21.27
CA THR A 669 -19.58 25.92 -20.05
C THR A 669 -18.60 24.81 -19.68
N LEU A 670 -18.10 24.89 -18.46
CA LEU A 670 -17.17 23.95 -17.85
C LEU A 670 -17.96 23.07 -16.87
N VAL A 671 -17.93 21.75 -17.09
CA VAL A 671 -18.46 20.76 -16.15
C VAL A 671 -17.32 19.89 -15.65
N VAL A 672 -17.11 19.85 -14.33
CA VAL A 672 -16.03 19.09 -13.69
C VAL A 672 -16.63 18.20 -12.60
N ASN A 673 -16.38 16.91 -12.64
CA ASN A 673 -16.65 16.03 -11.48
C ASN A 673 -15.35 15.86 -10.68
N LEU A 674 -15.38 16.24 -9.39
CA LEU A 674 -14.22 16.24 -8.49
C LEU A 674 -14.08 14.95 -7.68
N ARG A 675 -15.00 13.99 -7.80
CA ARG A 675 -14.98 12.69 -7.10
C ARG A 675 -14.76 12.81 -5.59
N MET A 676 -15.43 13.77 -4.95
CA MET A 676 -15.29 14.09 -3.52
C MET A 676 -13.86 14.50 -3.05
N SER A 677 -12.98 14.95 -3.96
CA SER A 677 -11.66 15.46 -3.58
C SER A 677 -11.74 16.80 -2.82
N SER A 678 -10.83 17.03 -1.88
CA SER A 678 -10.73 18.26 -1.06
C SER A 678 -10.09 19.44 -1.81
N THR A 679 -10.57 19.70 -3.02
CA THR A 679 -10.00 20.68 -3.95
C THR A 679 -10.55 22.08 -3.70
N ARG A 680 -9.66 23.08 -3.62
CA ARG A 680 -10.06 24.49 -3.45
C ARG A 680 -9.75 25.34 -4.67
N GLU A 681 -8.69 24.99 -5.38
CA GLU A 681 -8.24 25.70 -6.58
C GLU A 681 -8.18 24.74 -7.77
N LEU A 682 -8.70 25.17 -8.91
CA LEU A 682 -8.59 24.46 -10.18
C LEU A 682 -7.73 25.27 -11.17
N LEU A 683 -6.81 24.60 -11.84
CA LEU A 683 -6.07 25.16 -12.97
C LEU A 683 -6.65 24.60 -14.25
N LEU A 684 -7.27 25.46 -15.07
CA LEU A 684 -7.82 25.11 -16.38
C LEU A 684 -6.86 25.56 -17.47
N THR A 685 -6.29 24.61 -18.22
CA THR A 685 -5.38 24.88 -19.34
C THR A 685 -6.11 24.63 -20.67
N ALA A 686 -6.23 25.68 -21.48
CA ALA A 686 -6.88 25.63 -22.78
C ALA A 686 -5.91 25.15 -23.89
N PRO A 687 -6.42 24.66 -25.03
CA PRO A 687 -5.59 24.35 -26.20
C PRO A 687 -4.77 25.56 -26.67
N GLU A 688 -3.72 25.30 -27.46
CA GLU A 688 -2.91 26.36 -28.06
C GLU A 688 -3.76 27.34 -28.88
N GLY A 689 -3.46 28.64 -28.77
CA GLY A 689 -4.17 29.71 -29.46
C GLY A 689 -5.42 30.24 -28.76
N PHE A 690 -5.96 29.55 -27.75
CA PHE A 690 -7.00 30.13 -26.89
C PHE A 690 -6.39 31.16 -25.92
N ALA A 691 -7.21 32.08 -25.41
CA ALA A 691 -6.79 33.00 -24.34
C ALA A 691 -7.92 33.21 -23.32
N PHE A 692 -7.54 33.42 -22.07
CA PHE A 692 -8.46 33.78 -21.00
C PHE A 692 -8.42 35.29 -20.76
N PRO A 693 -9.53 36.03 -20.91
CA PRO A 693 -9.58 37.44 -20.55
C PRO A 693 -9.48 37.61 -19.03
N ARG A 694 -9.09 38.82 -18.57
CA ARG A 694 -8.96 39.13 -17.13
C ARG A 694 -10.27 38.94 -16.36
N ASP A 695 -11.41 39.13 -17.02
CA ASP A 695 -12.77 38.88 -16.51
C ASP A 695 -13.34 37.56 -17.07
N CYS A 696 -12.57 36.46 -16.94
CA CYS A 696 -12.96 35.18 -17.52
C CYS A 696 -14.17 34.51 -16.85
N LEU A 697 -14.64 34.95 -15.69
CA LEU A 697 -15.86 34.40 -15.08
C LEU A 697 -17.12 35.11 -15.62
N VAL A 698 -18.06 34.36 -16.19
CA VAL A 698 -19.38 34.89 -16.56
C VAL A 698 -20.28 34.80 -15.34
N ALA A 699 -20.82 35.95 -14.89
CA ALA A 699 -21.65 36.05 -13.68
C ALA A 699 -22.62 34.88 -13.54
N THR A 700 -22.46 34.12 -12.45
CA THR A 700 -23.28 32.95 -12.13
C THR A 700 -24.71 33.42 -11.85
N ILE A 701 -25.69 32.84 -12.53
CA ILE A 701 -27.11 33.11 -12.25
C ILE A 701 -27.41 32.46 -10.90
N THR A 702 -27.36 33.23 -9.81
CA THR A 702 -27.85 32.81 -8.50
C THR A 702 -29.36 32.98 -8.42
N THR A 703 -30.06 31.96 -7.97
CA THR A 703 -31.45 32.06 -7.50
C THR A 703 -31.52 33.06 -6.35
N LEU A 704 -32.39 34.07 -6.47
CA LEU A 704 -32.67 35.03 -5.39
C LEU A 704 -33.46 34.32 -4.30
N GLU A 705 -32.86 34.08 -3.14
CA GLU A 705 -33.60 33.94 -1.88
C GLU A 705 -33.59 35.30 -1.17
N GLU A 706 -34.77 35.90 -0.99
CA GLU A 706 -34.97 37.09 -0.17
C GLU A 706 -35.04 36.68 1.31
N GLU A 707 -34.02 37.02 2.09
CA GLU A 707 -34.12 37.05 3.55
C GLU A 707 -34.50 38.47 4.00
N VAL A 708 -35.65 38.60 4.67
CA VAL A 708 -36.13 39.85 5.25
C VAL A 708 -35.56 39.97 6.67
N GLU A 709 -34.54 40.80 6.86
CA GLU A 709 -34.04 41.13 8.20
C GLU A 709 -34.85 42.27 8.85
N GLU A 710 -34.87 42.22 10.18
CA GLU A 710 -35.75 42.96 11.09
C GLU A 710 -35.53 44.50 11.06
N ILE A 711 -36.61 45.24 11.32
CA ILE A 711 -36.71 46.70 11.24
C ILE A 711 -35.76 47.37 12.24
N ASP A 712 -34.83 48.20 11.76
CA ASP A 712 -34.11 49.19 12.59
C ASP A 712 -35.13 50.23 13.13
N PRO A 713 -35.36 50.32 14.45
CA PRO A 713 -36.36 51.19 15.04
C PRO A 713 -36.02 52.69 14.95
N SER A 714 -34.87 53.07 14.39
CA SER A 714 -34.43 54.47 14.31
C SER A 714 -34.61 55.15 12.95
N THR A 715 -34.82 54.39 11.87
CA THR A 715 -34.81 54.97 10.49
C THR A 715 -36.07 54.71 9.67
N GLY A 716 -36.93 53.75 10.02
CA GLY A 716 -38.25 53.57 9.39
C GLY A 716 -38.22 53.30 7.88
N VAL A 717 -37.06 52.98 7.31
CA VAL A 717 -36.87 52.62 5.91
C VAL A 717 -36.32 51.20 5.87
N PRO A 718 -36.96 50.25 5.16
CA PRO A 718 -36.40 48.91 4.97
C PRO A 718 -35.11 49.02 4.15
N GLY A 719 -33.97 48.81 4.80
CA GLY A 719 -32.68 48.63 4.13
C GLY A 719 -32.62 47.22 3.55
N VAL A 720 -32.85 47.07 2.25
CA VAL A 720 -32.63 45.80 1.55
C VAL A 720 -31.12 45.66 1.29
N THR A 721 -30.41 44.97 2.18
CA THR A 721 -29.06 44.47 1.89
C THR A 721 -29.18 43.11 1.20
N THR A 722 -29.15 43.11 -0.12
CA THR A 722 -29.08 41.88 -0.92
C THR A 722 -27.68 41.27 -0.77
N ARG A 723 -27.56 40.20 0.01
CA ARG A 723 -26.31 39.43 0.13
C ARG A 723 -26.40 38.24 -0.82
N LEU A 724 -25.58 38.24 -1.87
CA LEU A 724 -25.52 37.15 -2.85
C LEU A 724 -24.86 35.92 -2.20
N ILE A 725 -25.56 34.80 -2.15
CA ILE A 725 -25.01 33.50 -1.72
C ILE A 725 -24.84 32.63 -2.98
N PRO A 726 -23.61 32.25 -3.37
CA PRO A 726 -23.38 31.33 -4.48
C PRO A 726 -23.99 29.95 -4.19
N SER A 727 -24.47 29.25 -5.21
CA SER A 727 -24.80 27.82 -5.08
C SER A 727 -23.57 27.00 -4.69
N GLU A 728 -23.77 25.91 -3.95
CA GLU A 728 -22.68 24.99 -3.57
C GLU A 728 -21.88 24.53 -4.80
N GLY A 729 -20.55 24.68 -4.74
CA GLY A 729 -19.64 24.20 -5.78
C GLY A 729 -19.34 25.17 -6.93
N ASP A 730 -19.87 26.40 -6.92
CA ASP A 730 -19.56 27.37 -7.96
C ASP A 730 -18.15 27.97 -7.84
N ALA A 731 -17.53 28.27 -8.98
CA ALA A 731 -16.32 29.08 -9.03
C ALA A 731 -16.64 30.54 -8.69
N ILE A 732 -15.95 31.09 -7.68
CA ILE A 732 -16.15 32.48 -7.22
C ILE A 732 -15.26 33.44 -8.00
N SER A 733 -14.11 32.99 -8.50
CA SER A 733 -13.22 33.82 -9.32
C SER A 733 -12.52 33.02 -10.40
N CYS A 734 -12.20 33.70 -11.50
CA CYS A 734 -11.38 33.21 -12.59
C CYS A 734 -10.35 34.28 -12.92
N SER A 735 -9.06 33.92 -12.96
CA SER A 735 -7.97 34.83 -13.35
C SER A 735 -6.96 34.09 -14.24
N PRO A 736 -6.53 34.68 -15.37
CA PRO A 736 -5.44 34.12 -16.16
C PRO A 736 -4.14 34.10 -15.33
N LEU A 737 -3.35 33.04 -15.44
CA LEU A 737 -1.99 32.99 -14.90
C LEU A 737 -1.07 33.80 -15.83
N GLU A 738 -0.36 34.78 -15.28
CA GLU A 738 0.64 35.54 -16.04
C GLU A 738 1.80 34.60 -16.42
N GLU A 739 2.26 34.66 -17.69
CA GLU A 739 3.44 33.91 -18.16
C GLU A 739 4.64 34.24 -17.26
N SER A 740 5.07 33.27 -16.46
CA SER A 740 6.37 33.33 -15.79
C SER A 740 7.48 33.01 -16.79
N ASP A 741 8.64 33.67 -16.64
CA ASP A 741 9.88 33.56 -17.45
C ASP A 741 10.48 32.13 -17.58
N ALA A 742 9.74 31.15 -18.08
CA ALA A 742 10.19 29.78 -18.32
C ALA A 742 10.31 29.50 -19.83
N ASP A 743 11.40 28.85 -20.23
CA ASP A 743 11.88 28.61 -21.61
C ASP A 743 10.98 27.78 -22.57
N GLU A 744 9.68 27.58 -22.28
CA GLU A 744 8.72 26.99 -23.20
C GLU A 744 7.43 27.83 -23.28
N PRO A 745 6.76 27.94 -24.45
CA PRO A 745 5.48 28.65 -24.55
C PRO A 745 4.44 27.93 -23.69
N ALA A 746 4.20 28.46 -22.49
CA ALA A 746 3.24 27.92 -21.55
C ALA A 746 1.85 28.00 -22.19
N ARG A 747 1.15 26.87 -22.24
CA ARG A 747 -0.24 26.85 -22.71
C ARG A 747 -1.07 27.82 -21.86
N PRO A 748 -2.07 28.49 -22.46
CA PRO A 748 -2.93 29.44 -21.75
C PRO A 748 -3.65 28.75 -20.57
N THR A 749 -3.39 29.20 -19.35
CA THR A 749 -3.96 28.62 -18.12
C THR A 749 -4.70 29.69 -17.31
N ALA A 750 -5.88 29.35 -16.81
CA ALA A 750 -6.63 30.14 -15.86
C ALA A 750 -6.74 29.42 -14.50
N LYS A 751 -6.61 30.20 -13.42
CA LYS A 751 -6.86 29.77 -12.06
C LYS A 751 -8.32 30.07 -11.68
N LEU A 752 -9.02 29.04 -11.22
CA LEU A 752 -10.40 29.07 -10.75
C LEU A 752 -10.41 28.82 -9.23
N VAL A 753 -11.02 29.71 -8.45
CA VAL A 753 -11.16 29.54 -6.99
C VAL A 753 -12.59 29.14 -6.66
N LEU A 754 -12.74 28.04 -5.92
CA LEU A 754 -14.03 27.47 -5.53
C LEU A 754 -14.55 28.08 -4.22
N ALA A 755 -15.87 28.07 -4.04
CA ALA A 755 -16.50 28.53 -2.81
C ALA A 755 -16.14 27.68 -1.58
N ASP A 756 -15.94 28.34 -0.42
CA ASP A 756 -15.40 27.73 0.81
C ASP A 756 -16.23 26.54 1.35
N PHE A 757 -17.50 26.38 0.96
CA PHE A 757 -18.35 25.24 1.35
C PHE A 757 -18.03 23.93 0.61
N ALA A 758 -17.17 23.94 -0.43
CA ALA A 758 -16.68 22.72 -1.06
C ALA A 758 -15.70 21.91 -0.17
N CYS A 759 -15.22 22.49 0.93
CA CYS A 759 -14.20 21.89 1.81
C CYS A 759 -14.66 20.63 2.59
N CYS A 760 -15.97 20.34 2.64
CA CYS A 760 -16.52 19.21 3.39
C CYS A 760 -16.82 17.96 2.53
N GLY A 761 -16.33 17.89 1.29
CA GLY A 761 -16.52 16.74 0.41
C GLY A 761 -17.93 16.60 -0.19
N MET A 762 -18.75 17.66 -0.16
CA MET A 762 -20.15 17.59 -0.63
C MET A 762 -20.35 18.04 -2.10
N ALA A 763 -19.44 18.82 -2.69
CA ALA A 763 -19.58 19.26 -4.09
C ALA A 763 -18.88 18.28 -5.06
N ASP A 764 -19.57 17.22 -5.47
CA ASP A 764 -19.01 16.24 -6.43
C ASP A 764 -18.95 16.78 -7.86
N ARG A 765 -19.74 17.81 -8.19
CA ARG A 765 -19.85 18.35 -9.55
C ARG A 765 -19.89 19.87 -9.55
N ILE A 766 -19.03 20.46 -10.37
CA ILE A 766 -18.93 21.91 -10.61
C ILE A 766 -19.47 22.19 -12.01
N THR A 767 -20.31 23.22 -12.14
CA THR A 767 -20.79 23.73 -13.43
C THR A 767 -20.61 25.24 -13.48
N THR A 768 -19.64 25.74 -14.24
CA THR A 768 -19.39 27.20 -14.35
C THR A 768 -19.30 27.65 -15.80
N ARG A 769 -19.51 28.94 -16.06
CA ARG A 769 -19.42 29.55 -17.38
C ARG A 769 -18.25 30.51 -17.44
N LEU A 770 -17.38 30.32 -18.44
CA LEU A 770 -16.18 31.11 -18.62
C LEU A 770 -16.18 31.83 -19.96
N LYS A 771 -15.58 33.01 -20.02
CA LYS A 771 -15.20 33.65 -21.28
C LYS A 771 -13.85 33.14 -21.71
N VAL A 772 -13.73 32.80 -22.98
CA VAL A 772 -12.46 32.46 -23.63
C VAL A 772 -12.42 33.10 -25.01
N THR A 773 -11.27 33.60 -25.40
CA THR A 773 -11.00 34.05 -26.78
C THR A 773 -10.54 32.82 -27.57
N SER A 774 -11.26 32.50 -28.64
CA SER A 774 -10.90 31.43 -29.57
C SER A 774 -9.76 31.86 -30.50
N PRO A 775 -8.94 30.91 -31.01
CA PRO A 775 -7.99 31.21 -32.07
C PRO A 775 -8.69 31.46 -33.43
N GLU A 776 -7.91 31.91 -34.42
CA GLU A 776 -8.37 32.02 -35.82
C GLU A 776 -8.71 30.66 -36.43
N ALA A 777 -7.88 29.65 -36.13
CA ALA A 777 -8.08 28.26 -36.49
C ALA A 777 -7.45 27.36 -35.43
N LEU A 778 -7.96 26.14 -35.28
CA LEU A 778 -7.33 25.12 -34.44
C LEU A 778 -6.07 24.60 -35.16
N SER A 779 -4.88 25.05 -34.75
CA SER A 779 -3.59 24.54 -35.24
C SER A 779 -2.86 23.81 -34.12
N GLY A 780 -2.55 22.52 -34.30
CA GLY A 780 -1.68 21.76 -33.38
C GLY A 780 -2.06 20.27 -33.23
N PRO A 781 -1.12 19.42 -32.78
CA PRO A 781 -1.39 18.02 -32.50
C PRO A 781 -2.19 17.86 -31.20
N ALA A 782 -3.49 17.55 -31.34
CA ALA A 782 -4.48 17.24 -30.29
C ALA A 782 -4.89 18.43 -29.38
N PRO A 783 -5.96 19.18 -29.73
CA PRO A 783 -6.48 20.27 -28.89
C PRO A 783 -7.30 19.69 -27.73
N TYR A 784 -6.66 19.46 -26.57
CA TYR A 784 -7.37 19.02 -25.36
C TYR A 784 -7.41 20.11 -24.30
N TRP A 785 -8.49 20.14 -23.53
CA TRP A 785 -8.57 20.92 -22.30
C TRP A 785 -8.04 20.09 -21.15
N LEU A 786 -7.22 20.67 -20.28
CA LEU A 786 -6.70 20.01 -19.08
C LEU A 786 -7.19 20.76 -17.85
N ILE A 787 -7.63 20.03 -16.83
CA ILE A 787 -7.93 20.59 -15.51
C ILE A 787 -7.13 19.89 -14.43
N GLN A 788 -6.58 20.66 -13.49
CA GLN A 788 -5.85 20.15 -12.32
C GLN A 788 -6.45 20.74 -11.05
N GLY A 789 -6.62 19.92 -10.02
CA GLY A 789 -7.03 20.34 -8.68
C GLY A 789 -5.85 20.41 -7.74
N LEU A 790 -5.79 21.46 -6.93
CA LEU A 790 -4.75 21.68 -5.93
C LEU A 790 -5.35 21.60 -4.51
N ALA A 791 -4.61 20.94 -3.59
CA ALA A 791 -4.96 20.83 -2.18
C ALA A 791 -4.83 22.16 -1.41
N HIS A 792 -5.53 22.26 -0.27
CA HIS A 792 -5.36 23.34 0.70
C HIS A 792 -3.95 23.30 1.34
N ARG A 793 -3.18 24.40 1.24
CA ARG A 793 -1.87 24.53 1.90
C ARG A 793 -1.97 24.46 3.43
N ASP A 794 -1.34 23.43 3.98
CA ASP A 794 -0.44 23.49 5.17
C ASP A 794 0.90 22.75 4.92
N HIS A 795 1.08 22.11 3.75
CA HIS A 795 2.33 21.43 3.38
C HIS A 795 3.13 22.24 2.36
N THR A 796 4.45 22.26 2.54
CA THR A 796 5.41 23.21 1.97
C THR A 796 5.88 22.89 0.55
N ASP A 797 5.26 21.96 -0.17
CA ASP A 797 5.68 21.60 -1.53
C ASP A 797 4.75 22.19 -2.62
N PRO A 798 5.28 22.86 -3.67
CA PRO A 798 4.46 23.58 -4.65
C PRO A 798 3.69 22.72 -5.68
N GLN A 799 3.53 21.40 -5.50
CA GLN A 799 3.02 20.50 -6.56
C GLN A 799 2.05 19.39 -6.12
N ASP A 800 1.28 19.54 -5.05
CA ASP A 800 0.27 18.54 -4.65
C ASP A 800 -1.01 18.64 -5.51
N VAL A 801 -0.92 18.13 -6.74
CA VAL A 801 -2.07 17.89 -7.62
C VAL A 801 -2.90 16.75 -7.01
N VAL A 802 -4.05 17.10 -6.45
CA VAL A 802 -4.98 16.12 -5.84
C VAL A 802 -5.77 15.35 -6.88
N GLY A 803 -6.00 15.92 -8.06
CA GLY A 803 -6.74 15.28 -9.14
C GLY A 803 -6.55 16.03 -10.44
N TRP A 804 -6.78 15.36 -11.56
CA TRP A 804 -6.76 16.00 -12.86
C TRP A 804 -7.64 15.26 -13.87
N GLY A 805 -8.02 15.97 -14.93
CA GLY A 805 -8.94 15.48 -15.96
C GLY A 805 -8.68 16.15 -17.30
N VAL A 806 -9.06 15.46 -18.39
CA VAL A 806 -8.83 15.94 -19.75
C VAL A 806 -10.09 15.79 -20.59
N ASP A 807 -10.41 16.81 -21.38
CA ASP A 807 -11.42 16.74 -22.43
C ASP A 807 -10.73 16.83 -23.80
N PHE A 808 -10.76 15.72 -24.54
CA PHE A 808 -10.21 15.61 -25.89
C PHE A 808 -11.18 16.07 -26.99
N THR A 809 -12.44 16.33 -26.64
CA THR A 809 -13.48 16.70 -27.62
C THR A 809 -13.50 18.21 -27.83
N GLY A 810 -13.52 18.99 -26.75
CA GLY A 810 -13.62 20.44 -26.84
C GLY A 810 -14.86 20.90 -27.60
N PHE A 811 -14.73 21.96 -28.41
CA PHE A 811 -15.81 22.48 -29.23
C PHE A 811 -15.27 23.08 -30.54
N ASP A 812 -16.11 23.10 -31.57
CA ASP A 812 -15.75 23.59 -32.90
C ASP A 812 -15.77 25.12 -32.97
N ILE A 813 -14.80 25.68 -33.69
CA ILE A 813 -14.79 27.08 -34.09
C ILE A 813 -15.56 27.19 -35.41
N THR A 814 -16.73 27.83 -35.37
CA THR A 814 -17.60 27.97 -36.54
C THR A 814 -17.52 29.39 -37.09
N PRO A 815 -16.94 29.61 -38.28
CA PRO A 815 -16.87 30.93 -38.89
C PRO A 815 -18.27 31.49 -39.19
N MET A 816 -18.32 32.78 -39.50
CA MET A 816 -19.51 33.46 -39.99
C MET A 816 -20.00 32.79 -41.28
N ALA A 817 -21.30 32.51 -41.35
CA ALA A 817 -21.88 31.80 -42.48
C ALA A 817 -21.94 32.70 -43.73
N LEU A 818 -21.79 32.09 -44.91
CA LEU A 818 -21.97 32.75 -46.21
C LEU A 818 -21.13 34.02 -46.43
N ALA A 819 -20.01 34.19 -45.73
CA ALA A 819 -19.07 35.26 -46.00
C ALA A 819 -18.39 35.03 -47.37
N ARG A 820 -18.77 35.84 -48.37
CA ARG A 820 -18.31 35.75 -49.76
C ARG A 820 -17.80 37.11 -50.23
N PHE A 821 -16.69 37.07 -50.95
CA PHE A 821 -16.07 38.22 -51.59
C PHE A 821 -16.22 38.08 -53.10
N HIS A 822 -17.05 38.93 -53.67
CA HIS A 822 -17.32 39.00 -55.10
C HIS A 822 -16.48 40.12 -55.68
N TYR A 823 -15.61 39.82 -56.63
CA TYR A 823 -14.84 40.84 -57.37
C TYR A 823 -14.38 40.27 -58.72
N PRO A 824 -14.18 41.10 -59.75
CA PRO A 824 -13.67 40.61 -61.02
C PRO A 824 -12.19 40.26 -60.88
N ARG A 825 -11.83 39.14 -61.50
CA ARG A 825 -10.49 38.56 -61.49
C ARG A 825 -9.60 39.30 -62.48
N VAL A 826 -9.52 40.63 -62.41
CA VAL A 826 -8.77 41.48 -63.35
C VAL A 826 -7.72 42.31 -62.62
N ALA A 827 -6.48 42.30 -63.10
CA ALA A 827 -5.39 43.07 -62.49
C ALA A 827 -5.43 44.54 -62.96
N GLN A 828 -4.86 45.43 -62.16
CA GLN A 828 -4.53 46.81 -62.54
C GLN A 828 -5.73 47.68 -62.94
N ALA A 829 -6.94 47.28 -62.55
CA ALA A 829 -8.16 48.03 -62.76
C ALA A 829 -8.82 48.41 -61.43
N SER A 830 -9.36 49.62 -61.37
CA SER A 830 -10.27 50.00 -60.29
C SER A 830 -11.62 49.36 -60.55
N THR A 831 -12.07 48.56 -59.59
CA THR A 831 -13.30 47.78 -59.67
C THR A 831 -14.06 47.80 -58.35
N THR A 832 -15.11 47.00 -58.25
CA THR A 832 -15.97 46.88 -57.08
C THR A 832 -15.75 45.53 -56.39
N LEU A 833 -15.52 45.56 -55.08
CA LEU A 833 -15.61 44.41 -54.20
C LEU A 833 -17.00 44.37 -53.57
N GLY A 834 -17.83 43.42 -53.99
CA GLY A 834 -19.06 43.07 -53.32
C GLY A 834 -18.77 42.13 -52.16
N VAL A 835 -19.23 42.48 -50.96
CA VAL A 835 -19.15 41.63 -49.77
C VAL A 835 -20.55 41.17 -49.43
N GLU A 836 -20.72 39.86 -49.26
CA GLU A 836 -21.95 39.22 -48.80
C GLU A 836 -21.62 38.42 -47.54
N PHE A 837 -22.48 38.46 -46.53
CA PHE A 837 -22.31 37.65 -45.32
C PHE A 837 -23.61 37.43 -44.56
N THR A 838 -23.68 36.35 -43.79
CA THR A 838 -24.79 36.06 -42.87
C THR A 838 -24.27 35.91 -41.45
N THR A 839 -24.76 36.77 -40.55
CA THR A 839 -24.42 36.68 -39.12
C THR A 839 -25.63 36.24 -38.30
N THR A 840 -25.40 35.37 -37.32
CA THR A 840 -26.38 34.98 -36.30
C THR A 840 -26.28 35.85 -35.05
N GLN A 841 -25.29 36.75 -35.00
CA GLN A 841 -24.99 37.59 -33.84
C GLN A 841 -25.62 38.97 -33.99
N ARG A 842 -25.99 39.56 -32.85
CA ARG A 842 -26.45 40.95 -32.78
C ARG A 842 -25.24 41.86 -32.58
N LEU A 843 -24.96 42.72 -33.56
CA LEU A 843 -23.92 43.74 -33.42
C LEU A 843 -24.57 45.06 -32.98
N SER A 844 -24.31 45.46 -31.74
CA SER A 844 -24.86 46.70 -31.16
C SER A 844 -24.39 47.94 -31.92
N GLY A 845 -25.24 48.98 -31.99
CA GLY A 845 -24.91 50.26 -32.62
C GLY A 845 -23.61 50.86 -32.06
N GLY A 846 -22.82 51.47 -32.95
CA GLY A 846 -21.45 51.90 -32.68
C GLY A 846 -20.39 50.81 -32.89
N GLY A 847 -20.78 49.62 -33.35
CA GLY A 847 -19.86 48.60 -33.86
C GLY A 847 -19.34 48.90 -35.26
N THR A 848 -18.36 48.12 -35.71
CA THR A 848 -17.73 48.28 -37.04
C THR A 848 -17.62 46.95 -37.77
N ILE A 849 -17.78 46.97 -39.09
CA ILE A 849 -17.42 45.86 -39.98
C ILE A 849 -16.03 46.14 -40.52
N ARG A 850 -15.07 45.23 -40.34
CA ARG A 850 -13.72 45.36 -40.89
C ARG A 850 -13.49 44.28 -41.95
N VAL A 851 -13.13 44.70 -43.14
CA VAL A 851 -12.70 43.83 -44.24
C VAL A 851 -11.19 43.95 -44.36
N ASN A 852 -10.47 42.89 -43.99
CA ASN A 852 -9.03 42.80 -44.26
C ASN A 852 -8.83 42.29 -45.67
N LEU A 853 -8.00 43.00 -46.42
CA LEU A 853 -7.70 42.72 -47.82
C LEU A 853 -6.33 42.03 -47.92
N PRO A 854 -6.14 41.14 -48.91
CA PRO A 854 -4.84 40.52 -49.16
C PRO A 854 -3.79 41.59 -49.56
N PRO A 855 -2.49 41.36 -49.31
CA PRO A 855 -1.43 42.34 -49.57
C PRO A 855 -1.39 42.89 -51.01
N SER A 856 -1.82 42.09 -51.99
CA SER A 856 -1.90 42.48 -53.41
C SER A 856 -3.14 43.30 -53.80
N ALA A 857 -4.01 43.60 -52.85
CA ALA A 857 -5.23 44.39 -53.04
C ALA A 857 -5.25 45.63 -52.14
N SER A 858 -5.93 46.69 -52.57
CA SER A 858 -6.25 47.87 -51.76
C SER A 858 -7.70 48.27 -51.98
N ALA A 859 -8.37 48.82 -50.97
CA ALA A 859 -9.74 49.29 -51.10
C ALA A 859 -9.80 50.81 -51.27
N THR A 860 -10.94 51.31 -51.77
CA THR A 860 -11.32 52.72 -51.75
C THR A 860 -12.76 52.88 -51.27
N CYS A 861 -12.98 53.78 -50.33
CA CYS A 861 -14.32 54.11 -49.82
C CYS A 861 -15.06 55.14 -50.70
N VAL A 862 -14.43 55.65 -51.76
CA VAL A 862 -15.06 56.65 -52.66
C VAL A 862 -16.30 56.08 -53.37
N SER A 863 -16.26 54.80 -53.74
CA SER A 863 -17.36 54.08 -54.40
C SER A 863 -18.12 53.16 -53.43
N PHE A 864 -18.17 53.50 -52.14
CA PHE A 864 -18.88 52.69 -51.14
C PHE A 864 -20.40 52.75 -51.36
N VAL A 865 -21.05 51.58 -51.36
CA VAL A 865 -22.51 51.44 -51.44
C VAL A 865 -23.00 50.44 -50.39
N GLY A 866 -23.72 50.91 -49.38
CA GLY A 866 -24.31 50.07 -48.33
C GLY A 866 -25.68 49.51 -48.72
N LEU A 867 -25.71 48.44 -49.51
CA LEU A 867 -26.93 47.88 -50.13
C LEU A 867 -28.00 47.50 -49.09
N SER A 868 -27.72 46.53 -48.21
CA SER A 868 -28.63 46.15 -47.11
C SER A 868 -28.22 46.68 -45.75
N LEU A 869 -27.09 47.41 -45.66
CA LEU A 869 -26.65 48.09 -44.44
C LEU A 869 -27.45 49.37 -44.15
N ALA A 870 -28.00 50.02 -45.18
CA ALA A 870 -28.70 51.31 -45.05
C ALA A 870 -30.16 51.18 -44.55
N HIS A 871 -30.79 50.01 -44.66
CA HIS A 871 -32.17 49.78 -44.20
C HIS A 871 -32.28 49.60 -42.68
N ALA A 872 -31.15 49.59 -41.95
CA ALA A 872 -31.11 49.47 -40.49
C ALA A 872 -31.50 50.77 -39.74
N GLY A 873 -32.29 51.65 -40.37
CA GLY A 873 -32.90 52.85 -39.78
C GLY A 873 -32.05 54.12 -39.90
N HIS A 874 -32.34 54.99 -40.87
CA HIS A 874 -31.95 56.41 -41.03
C HIS A 874 -30.51 56.88 -40.69
N GLY A 875 -29.57 55.99 -40.35
CA GLY A 875 -28.22 56.29 -39.93
C GLY A 875 -27.25 56.28 -41.09
N ARG A 876 -26.43 57.33 -41.20
CA ARG A 876 -25.32 57.39 -42.16
C ARG A 876 -24.28 56.31 -41.81
N VAL A 877 -24.06 55.36 -42.72
CA VAL A 877 -22.94 54.42 -42.67
C VAL A 877 -21.69 55.13 -43.19
N ILE A 878 -20.56 54.99 -42.51
CA ILE A 878 -19.30 55.64 -42.87
C ILE A 878 -18.27 54.56 -43.21
N CYS A 879 -17.61 54.68 -44.36
CA CYS A 879 -16.50 53.82 -44.78
C CYS A 879 -15.21 54.63 -44.66
N GLU A 880 -14.22 54.08 -43.95
CA GLU A 880 -12.87 54.66 -43.82
C GLU A 880 -11.80 53.60 -44.08
N ILE A 881 -10.62 54.05 -44.51
CA ILE A 881 -9.42 53.24 -44.69
C ILE A 881 -8.37 53.76 -43.71
N PRO A 882 -8.08 53.05 -42.61
CA PRO A 882 -7.08 53.48 -41.65
C PRO A 882 -5.69 53.56 -42.28
N GLN A 883 -4.91 54.61 -41.95
CA GLN A 883 -3.65 54.97 -42.61
C GLN A 883 -2.57 53.86 -42.60
N ASP A 884 -2.63 52.95 -41.61
CA ASP A 884 -1.64 51.88 -41.41
C ASP A 884 -2.23 50.47 -41.60
N SER A 885 -3.40 50.34 -42.25
CA SER A 885 -4.03 49.04 -42.43
C SER A 885 -4.47 48.81 -43.87
N ASN A 886 -4.22 47.61 -44.39
CA ASN A 886 -4.84 47.15 -45.62
C ASN A 886 -6.26 46.63 -45.36
N SER A 887 -7.11 47.49 -44.78
CA SER A 887 -8.47 47.14 -44.40
C SER A 887 -9.46 48.26 -44.68
N ALA A 888 -10.68 47.89 -45.08
CA ALA A 888 -11.81 48.80 -45.15
C ALA A 888 -12.64 48.65 -43.87
N VAL A 889 -12.89 49.76 -43.17
CA VAL A 889 -13.67 49.78 -41.93
C VAL A 889 -14.97 50.53 -42.15
N ILE A 890 -16.08 49.84 -41.92
CA ILE A 890 -17.44 50.36 -42.06
C ILE A 890 -18.02 50.58 -40.66
N TYR A 891 -18.28 51.83 -40.30
CA TYR A 891 -18.86 52.23 -39.03
C TYR A 891 -20.38 52.18 -39.09
N LEU A 892 -20.99 51.44 -38.16
CA LEU A 892 -22.44 51.27 -38.07
C LEU A 892 -22.99 52.15 -36.94
N ASN A 893 -23.88 53.07 -37.27
CA ASN A 893 -24.56 53.89 -36.26
C ASN A 893 -25.74 53.13 -35.61
N THR A 894 -26.30 52.14 -36.29
CA THR A 894 -27.44 51.35 -35.82
C THR A 894 -27.06 49.90 -35.53
N THR A 895 -27.95 49.22 -34.81
CA THR A 895 -27.74 47.82 -34.44
C THR A 895 -28.01 46.92 -35.65
N LEU A 896 -27.04 46.08 -35.99
CA LEU A 896 -27.17 45.05 -37.02
C LEU A 896 -27.72 43.78 -36.35
N LEU A 897 -28.90 43.35 -36.80
CA LEU A 897 -29.60 42.17 -36.27
C LEU A 897 -29.13 40.90 -36.99
N PRO A 898 -29.37 39.70 -36.43
CA PRO A 898 -29.11 38.46 -37.15
C PRO A 898 -29.79 38.43 -38.53
N GLY A 899 -29.04 38.15 -39.60
CA GLY A 899 -29.54 38.21 -40.98
C GLY A 899 -28.41 38.20 -42.03
N THR A 900 -28.82 38.26 -43.30
CA THR A 900 -27.91 38.36 -44.46
C THR A 900 -27.74 39.81 -44.87
N TYR A 901 -26.51 40.22 -45.09
CA TYR A 901 -26.14 41.59 -45.45
C TYR A 901 -25.19 41.59 -46.65
N SER A 902 -25.23 42.69 -47.39
CA SER A 902 -24.34 42.96 -48.51
C SER A 902 -23.99 44.44 -48.61
N PHE A 903 -22.78 44.71 -49.09
CA PHE A 903 -22.30 46.04 -49.40
C PHE A 903 -21.20 45.98 -50.46
N ALA A 904 -20.90 47.11 -51.07
CA ALA A 904 -19.82 47.24 -52.04
C ALA A 904 -18.81 48.29 -51.58
N VAL A 905 -17.52 48.00 -51.76
CA VAL A 905 -16.41 48.95 -51.63
C VAL A 905 -15.62 48.96 -52.94
N GLY A 906 -14.94 50.05 -53.26
CA GLY A 906 -14.02 50.04 -54.38
C GLY A 906 -12.80 49.20 -54.07
N LEU A 907 -12.25 48.55 -55.09
CA LEU A 907 -11.13 47.63 -55.02
C LEU A 907 -10.14 47.95 -56.13
N LEU A 908 -8.86 47.99 -55.78
CA LEU A 908 -7.75 48.09 -56.71
C LEU A 908 -6.83 46.90 -56.49
N LEU A 909 -6.73 46.04 -57.51
CA LEU A 909 -5.84 44.89 -57.53
C LEU A 909 -4.50 45.30 -58.18
N MET A 910 -3.43 45.33 -57.39
CA MET A 910 -2.13 45.82 -57.85
C MET A 910 -1.40 44.80 -58.73
N ASN A 911 -1.43 43.53 -58.33
CA ASN A 911 -0.73 42.41 -58.96
C ASN A 911 -1.65 41.17 -59.07
N SER A 912 -1.13 40.05 -59.61
CA SER A 912 -1.86 38.79 -59.63
C SER A 912 -2.08 38.24 -58.22
N LEU A 913 -3.33 38.07 -57.79
CA LEU A 913 -3.66 37.41 -56.52
C LEU A 913 -3.30 35.92 -56.59
N SER A 914 -2.63 35.42 -55.55
CA SER A 914 -2.40 33.99 -55.34
C SER A 914 -3.57 33.36 -54.57
N PRO A 915 -3.95 32.09 -54.81
CA PRO A 915 -4.88 31.37 -53.94
C PRO A 915 -4.45 31.26 -52.47
N ALA A 916 -3.16 31.50 -52.19
CA ALA A 916 -2.62 31.57 -50.82
C ALA A 916 -2.85 32.93 -50.14
N GLU A 917 -3.34 33.93 -50.86
CA GLU A 917 -3.77 35.19 -50.28
C GLU A 917 -5.24 35.10 -49.88
N GLU A 918 -5.57 35.72 -48.75
CA GLU A 918 -6.87 35.52 -48.11
C GLU A 918 -7.53 36.86 -47.75
N PHE A 919 -8.86 36.88 -47.81
CA PHE A 919 -9.68 37.93 -47.26
C PHE A 919 -10.15 37.53 -45.85
N SER A 920 -10.44 38.52 -45.02
CA SER A 920 -11.10 38.27 -43.73
C SER A 920 -12.14 39.34 -43.42
N LEU A 921 -13.23 38.92 -42.81
CA LEU A 921 -14.36 39.76 -42.42
C LEU A 921 -14.55 39.66 -40.90
N TYR A 922 -14.53 40.80 -40.22
CA TYR A 922 -14.74 40.90 -38.78
C TYR A 922 -15.92 41.82 -38.46
N LEU A 923 -16.83 41.36 -37.61
CA LEU A 923 -17.81 42.20 -36.93
C LEU A 923 -17.25 42.55 -35.56
N LEU A 924 -16.95 43.82 -35.33
CA LEU A 924 -16.32 44.30 -34.10
C LEU A 924 -17.33 45.12 -33.29
N SER A 925 -17.46 44.81 -32.00
CA SER A 925 -18.25 45.59 -31.06
C SER A 925 -17.71 47.02 -30.92
N ARG A 926 -18.47 47.90 -30.25
CA ARG A 926 -18.04 49.27 -29.95
C ARG A 926 -16.70 49.36 -29.18
N ARG A 927 -16.31 48.28 -28.48
CA ARG A 927 -15.03 48.20 -27.75
C ARG A 927 -13.90 47.56 -28.57
N GLY A 928 -14.15 47.22 -29.83
CA GLY A 928 -13.18 46.57 -30.70
C GLY A 928 -13.09 45.04 -30.55
N ALA A 929 -13.87 44.42 -29.65
CA ALA A 929 -13.91 42.96 -29.52
C ALA A 929 -14.66 42.32 -30.71
N VAL A 930 -14.14 41.21 -31.23
CA VAL A 930 -14.77 40.44 -32.32
C VAL A 930 -16.04 39.78 -31.80
N VAL A 931 -17.16 40.07 -32.46
CA VAL A 931 -18.48 39.50 -32.21
C VAL A 931 -18.73 38.30 -33.13
N ASP A 932 -18.29 38.41 -34.39
CA ASP A 932 -18.39 37.35 -35.39
C ASP A 932 -17.32 37.56 -36.45
N ALA A 933 -16.81 36.50 -37.06
CA ALA A 933 -15.76 36.60 -38.05
C ALA A 933 -15.80 35.46 -39.07
N ALA A 934 -15.41 35.77 -40.30
CA ALA A 934 -14.99 34.78 -41.28
C ALA A 934 -13.57 35.14 -41.72
N VAL A 935 -12.62 34.30 -41.32
CA VAL A 935 -11.20 34.48 -41.58
C VAL A 935 -10.75 33.49 -42.65
N GLN A 936 -9.59 33.76 -43.24
CA GLN A 936 -8.94 32.85 -44.19
C GLN A 936 -9.79 32.48 -45.41
N ILE A 937 -10.55 33.44 -45.95
CA ILE A 937 -11.35 33.21 -47.18
C ILE A 937 -10.41 33.35 -48.38
N PRO A 938 -10.13 32.27 -49.14
CA PRO A 938 -9.12 32.29 -50.19
C PRO A 938 -9.51 33.23 -51.34
N ALA A 939 -8.54 34.00 -51.82
CA ALA A 939 -8.70 34.84 -53.00
C ALA A 939 -8.76 34.00 -54.28
N ALA A 940 -9.64 34.36 -55.20
CA ALA A 940 -9.65 33.81 -56.55
C ALA A 940 -8.50 34.38 -57.40
N SER A 941 -7.86 33.52 -58.20
CA SER A 941 -6.75 33.89 -59.08
C SER A 941 -7.15 34.90 -60.14
N VAL A 942 -6.25 35.85 -60.42
CA VAL A 942 -6.47 36.93 -61.39
C VAL A 942 -6.14 36.49 -62.82
N VAL A 943 -7.02 36.84 -63.75
CA VAL A 943 -6.86 36.72 -65.20
C VAL A 943 -5.92 37.82 -65.71
N ARG A 944 -4.88 37.41 -66.44
CA ARG A 944 -3.86 38.34 -66.97
C ARG A 944 -4.36 39.02 -68.26
N GLY A 945 -4.00 40.28 -68.43
CA GLY A 945 -4.19 41.03 -69.69
C GLY A 945 -5.59 41.61 -69.93
N LEU A 946 -6.56 41.35 -69.05
CA LEU A 946 -7.89 41.96 -69.11
C LEU A 946 -7.94 43.18 -68.17
N ILE A 947 -7.99 44.39 -68.73
CA ILE A 947 -8.07 45.66 -67.97
C ILE A 947 -9.43 46.30 -68.27
N VAL A 948 -10.34 46.20 -67.32
CA VAL A 948 -11.74 46.61 -67.48
C VAL A 948 -12.21 47.37 -66.24
N SER A 949 -12.84 48.54 -66.46
CA SER A 949 -13.43 49.33 -65.38
C SER A 949 -14.96 49.36 -65.54
N PRO A 950 -15.74 48.90 -64.55
CA PRO A 950 -17.20 48.98 -64.60
C PRO A 950 -17.70 50.40 -64.34
N GLU A 951 -18.72 50.82 -65.09
CA GLU A 951 -19.50 52.04 -64.80
C GLU A 951 -20.61 51.74 -63.78
N ALA A 952 -21.17 52.78 -63.15
CA ALA A 952 -22.34 52.60 -62.29
C ALA A 952 -23.57 52.14 -63.09
N VAL A 953 -24.46 51.34 -62.47
CA VAL A 953 -25.72 50.94 -63.10
C VAL A 953 -26.53 52.18 -63.46
N ALA A 954 -26.89 52.33 -64.73
CA ALA A 954 -27.73 53.43 -65.18
C ALA A 954 -29.18 52.95 -65.40
N LEU A 955 -30.13 53.77 -64.97
CA LEU A 955 -31.57 53.53 -65.10
C LEU A 955 -32.21 54.53 -66.05
N SER A 956 -33.10 54.05 -66.91
CA SER A 956 -33.91 54.91 -67.79
C SER A 956 -35.35 54.39 -67.93
N ALA A 957 -36.28 55.31 -68.21
CA ALA A 957 -37.66 55.00 -68.61
C ALA A 957 -37.90 55.21 -70.11
N ASP A 958 -36.93 55.78 -70.86
CA ASP A 958 -37.17 56.40 -72.16
C ASP A 958 -37.67 55.43 -73.24
N SER A 959 -37.31 54.14 -73.15
CA SER A 959 -37.76 53.12 -74.10
C SER A 959 -38.84 52.18 -73.57
N VAL A 960 -39.29 52.33 -72.31
CA VAL A 960 -40.34 51.46 -71.73
C VAL A 960 -41.66 51.60 -72.49
N ALA A 961 -41.96 52.80 -73.03
CA ALA A 961 -43.12 53.07 -73.86
C ALA A 961 -43.12 52.35 -75.23
N SER A 962 -41.98 51.78 -75.65
CA SER A 962 -41.82 51.07 -76.92
C SER A 962 -41.96 49.55 -76.79
N LEU A 963 -42.20 49.03 -75.58
CA LEU A 963 -42.42 47.61 -75.33
C LEU A 963 -43.79 47.17 -75.86
N PRO A 964 -43.93 45.95 -76.42
CA PRO A 964 -45.20 45.41 -76.87
C PRO A 964 -46.25 45.40 -75.75
N GLU A 965 -47.50 45.69 -76.10
CA GLU A 965 -48.63 45.72 -75.15
C GLU A 965 -48.80 44.40 -74.38
N SER A 966 -48.41 43.27 -75.00
CA SER A 966 -48.39 41.95 -74.37
C SER A 966 -47.40 41.81 -73.20
N VAL A 967 -46.34 42.62 -73.15
CA VAL A 967 -45.35 42.65 -72.05
C VAL A 967 -45.81 43.58 -70.94
N LEU A 968 -46.52 44.66 -71.28
CA LEU A 968 -47.06 45.63 -70.32
C LEU A 968 -48.27 45.09 -69.53
N LEU A 969 -48.99 44.09 -70.07
CA LEU A 969 -50.19 43.49 -69.46
C LEU A 969 -49.91 42.30 -68.52
N LEU A 970 -48.65 41.90 -68.32
CA LEU A 970 -48.26 40.81 -67.42
C LEU A 970 -48.15 41.29 -65.96
N ASP A 971 -49.26 41.78 -65.39
CA ASP A 971 -49.37 41.93 -63.94
C ASP A 971 -50.18 40.75 -63.38
N GLU A 972 -49.56 39.90 -62.56
CA GLU A 972 -50.18 38.70 -61.97
C GLU A 972 -51.38 39.04 -61.05
N ALA A 973 -51.60 40.33 -60.75
CA ALA A 973 -52.72 40.82 -59.95
C ALA A 973 -53.92 41.35 -60.77
N GLY A 974 -53.83 41.44 -62.11
CA GLY A 974 -54.93 41.94 -62.95
C GLY A 974 -55.33 43.40 -62.70
N VAL A 975 -54.46 44.20 -62.08
CA VAL A 975 -54.68 45.63 -61.84
C VAL A 975 -53.99 46.41 -62.96
N GLU A 976 -54.76 47.01 -63.86
CA GLU A 976 -54.25 47.94 -64.86
C GLU A 976 -53.59 49.13 -64.15
N ALA A 977 -52.27 49.14 -64.11
CA ALA A 977 -51.55 50.33 -63.67
C ALA A 977 -51.72 51.41 -64.76
N PRO A 978 -52.05 52.67 -64.40
CA PRO A 978 -52.32 53.71 -65.39
C PRO A 978 -51.07 53.93 -66.26
N ALA A 979 -51.23 53.80 -67.58
CA ALA A 979 -50.15 53.84 -68.59
C ALA A 979 -49.34 55.16 -68.61
N ASN A 980 -49.74 56.18 -67.84
CA ASN A 980 -49.10 57.50 -67.78
C ASN A 980 -48.32 57.77 -66.48
N GLU A 981 -48.21 56.81 -65.56
CA GLU A 981 -47.47 57.01 -64.32
C GLU A 981 -45.98 56.67 -64.48
N SER A 982 -45.09 57.61 -64.12
CA SER A 982 -43.64 57.38 -64.15
C SER A 982 -43.25 56.13 -63.33
N PRO A 983 -42.37 55.26 -63.84
CA PRO A 983 -41.85 54.12 -63.10
C PRO A 983 -40.91 54.53 -61.97
N PHE A 984 -40.51 55.80 -61.93
CA PHE A 984 -39.72 56.39 -60.85
C PHE A 984 -40.59 57.19 -59.89
N ASP A 985 -40.26 57.11 -58.60
CA ASP A 985 -40.81 57.96 -57.57
C ASP A 985 -40.31 59.40 -57.76
N ALA A 986 -41.25 60.36 -57.78
CA ALA A 986 -40.94 61.74 -58.11
C ALA A 986 -40.06 62.45 -57.06
N THR A 987 -40.08 61.97 -55.82
CA THR A 987 -39.37 62.59 -54.69
C THR A 987 -37.96 62.04 -54.55
N SER A 988 -37.80 60.73 -54.65
CA SER A 988 -36.52 60.04 -54.45
C SER A 988 -35.75 59.77 -55.73
N GLY A 989 -36.40 59.86 -56.90
CA GLY A 989 -35.83 59.44 -58.18
C GLY A 989 -35.60 57.93 -58.29
N LYS A 990 -36.04 57.15 -57.28
CA LYS A 990 -35.85 55.70 -57.21
C LYS A 990 -36.96 54.97 -57.96
N PRO A 991 -36.67 53.81 -58.58
CA PRO A 991 -37.69 53.02 -59.24
C PRO A 991 -38.73 52.49 -58.24
N LYS A 992 -40.00 52.52 -58.64
CA LYS A 992 -41.12 52.00 -57.84
C LYS A 992 -41.14 50.47 -57.89
N PRO A 993 -41.51 49.79 -56.78
CA PRO A 993 -41.63 48.34 -56.74
C PRO A 993 -42.56 47.80 -57.84
N GLY A 994 -42.18 46.68 -58.46
CA GLY A 994 -42.99 46.00 -59.47
C GLY A 994 -43.05 46.67 -60.85
N ARG A 995 -42.52 47.90 -61.01
CA ARG A 995 -42.50 48.63 -62.29
C ARG A 995 -41.39 48.15 -63.20
N ILE A 996 -41.54 48.41 -64.50
CA ILE A 996 -40.55 48.07 -65.52
C ILE A 996 -39.65 49.28 -65.74
N VAL A 997 -38.34 49.07 -65.68
CA VAL A 997 -37.31 50.06 -66.01
C VAL A 997 -36.28 49.46 -66.95
N GLN A 998 -35.52 50.30 -67.65
CA GLN A 998 -34.34 49.84 -68.36
C GLN A 998 -33.10 49.96 -67.49
N VAL A 999 -32.33 48.88 -67.46
CA VAL A 999 -31.07 48.77 -66.75
C VAL A 999 -29.95 48.72 -67.78
N THR A 1000 -28.96 49.60 -67.63
CA THR A 1000 -27.73 49.59 -68.43
C THR A 1000 -26.57 49.15 -67.57
N LEU A 1001 -25.92 48.05 -67.97
CA LEU A 1001 -24.65 47.60 -67.42
C LEU A 1001 -23.55 47.94 -68.42
N ALA A 1002 -22.63 48.82 -68.03
CA ALA A 1002 -21.57 49.31 -68.91
C ALA A 1002 -20.17 49.03 -68.33
N LEU A 1003 -19.25 48.67 -69.20
CA LEU A 1003 -17.85 48.37 -68.93
C LEU A 1003 -16.98 49.16 -69.90
N ASP A 1004 -15.91 49.77 -69.41
CA ASP A 1004 -14.87 50.37 -70.26
C ASP A 1004 -13.66 49.42 -70.33
N ILE A 1005 -13.42 48.87 -71.51
CA ILE A 1005 -12.27 48.01 -71.79
C ILE A 1005 -11.10 48.90 -72.17
N GLN A 1006 -10.10 48.98 -71.30
CA GLN A 1006 -8.98 49.93 -71.47
C GLN A 1006 -7.89 49.41 -72.42
N ALA A 1007 -7.78 48.08 -72.57
CA ALA A 1007 -6.82 47.43 -73.44
C ALA A 1007 -7.49 46.28 -74.22
N GLN A 1008 -7.00 46.01 -75.44
CA GLN A 1008 -7.53 44.91 -76.25
C GLN A 1008 -7.45 43.59 -75.49
N VAL A 1009 -8.56 42.85 -75.45
CA VAL A 1009 -8.64 41.56 -74.74
C VAL A 1009 -7.72 40.54 -75.41
N PRO A 1010 -6.85 39.85 -74.64
CA PRO A 1010 -5.99 38.78 -75.16
C PRO A 1010 -6.78 37.69 -75.91
N ALA A 1011 -6.27 37.26 -77.07
CA ALA A 1011 -6.96 36.30 -77.95
C ALA A 1011 -7.11 34.90 -77.32
N ASP A 1012 -6.29 34.57 -76.32
CA ASP A 1012 -6.33 33.33 -75.55
C ASP A 1012 -7.51 33.25 -74.57
N LEU A 1013 -8.15 34.37 -74.23
CA LEU A 1013 -9.30 34.38 -73.31
C LEU A 1013 -10.61 33.89 -73.94
N ALA A 1014 -10.67 33.72 -75.27
CA ALA A 1014 -11.75 33.03 -75.99
C ALA A 1014 -13.18 33.29 -75.47
N ILE A 1015 -13.50 34.57 -75.18
CA ILE A 1015 -14.83 34.98 -74.69
C ILE A 1015 -15.85 34.72 -75.80
N SER A 1016 -16.76 33.78 -75.58
CA SER A 1016 -17.82 33.47 -76.55
C SER A 1016 -19.20 33.86 -76.04
N ARG A 1017 -19.33 34.16 -74.75
CA ARG A 1017 -20.62 34.42 -74.10
C ARG A 1017 -20.48 35.42 -72.96
N VAL A 1018 -21.48 36.29 -72.83
CA VAL A 1018 -21.64 37.21 -71.69
C VAL A 1018 -22.91 36.83 -70.96
N LEU A 1019 -22.78 36.36 -69.72
CA LEU A 1019 -23.89 36.01 -68.85
C LEU A 1019 -24.25 37.23 -67.98
N ILE A 1020 -25.54 37.58 -67.94
CA ILE A 1020 -26.08 38.63 -67.09
C ILE A 1020 -27.00 37.97 -66.07
N THR A 1021 -26.73 38.19 -64.79
CA THR A 1021 -27.56 37.72 -63.68
C THR A 1021 -28.11 38.92 -62.93
N CYS A 1022 -29.43 38.96 -62.79
CA CYS A 1022 -30.15 39.97 -62.02
C CYS A 1022 -30.17 39.59 -60.53
N PRO A 1023 -30.19 40.55 -59.60
CA PRO A 1023 -30.41 40.25 -58.20
C PRO A 1023 -31.77 39.60 -57.97
N LYS A 1024 -31.85 38.73 -56.95
CA LYS A 1024 -33.07 37.97 -56.65
C LYS A 1024 -34.28 38.90 -56.48
N GLY A 1025 -35.38 38.56 -57.15
CA GLY A 1025 -36.61 39.35 -57.16
C GLY A 1025 -36.69 40.39 -58.30
N PHE A 1026 -35.57 40.71 -58.96
CA PHE A 1026 -35.60 41.41 -60.25
C PHE A 1026 -35.73 40.39 -61.37
N ARG A 1027 -36.57 40.67 -62.36
CA ARG A 1027 -36.81 39.73 -63.48
C ARG A 1027 -36.59 40.43 -64.81
N HIS A 1028 -35.67 39.94 -65.63
CA HIS A 1028 -35.52 40.48 -66.99
C HIS A 1028 -36.76 40.13 -67.82
N LEU A 1029 -37.12 40.98 -68.78
CA LEU A 1029 -38.29 40.75 -69.65
C LEU A 1029 -37.94 40.22 -71.05
N ILE A 1030 -36.70 39.77 -71.20
CA ILE A 1030 -36.18 39.23 -72.46
C ILE A 1030 -36.82 37.87 -72.75
N THR A 1031 -37.27 37.67 -73.99
CA THR A 1031 -37.83 36.39 -74.49
C THR A 1031 -37.12 35.95 -75.77
N THR A 1032 -37.25 34.68 -76.15
CA THR A 1032 -36.67 34.11 -77.39
C THR A 1032 -37.43 34.48 -78.67
N ASP A 1033 -38.56 35.19 -78.57
CA ASP A 1033 -39.34 35.60 -79.73
C ASP A 1033 -38.60 36.66 -80.55
N SER A 1034 -38.42 36.40 -81.85
CA SER A 1034 -37.68 37.26 -82.79
C SER A 1034 -38.19 38.70 -82.90
N ALA A 1035 -39.42 39.00 -82.45
CA ALA A 1035 -39.97 40.35 -82.38
C ALA A 1035 -39.50 41.15 -81.14
N LEU A 1036 -39.09 40.45 -80.07
CA LEU A 1036 -38.68 41.03 -78.78
C LEU A 1036 -37.17 41.11 -78.59
N SER A 1037 -36.37 40.45 -79.44
CA SER A 1037 -34.91 40.55 -79.40
C SER A 1037 -34.43 42.01 -79.48
N THR A 1038 -35.10 42.85 -80.28
CA THR A 1038 -34.80 44.29 -80.47
C THR A 1038 -34.81 45.16 -79.19
N GLN A 1039 -35.22 44.61 -78.04
CA GLN A 1039 -35.28 45.30 -76.76
C GLN A 1039 -33.95 45.38 -76.00
N ILE A 1040 -32.95 44.58 -76.41
CA ILE A 1040 -31.59 44.70 -75.89
C ILE A 1040 -30.81 45.65 -76.78
N GLN A 1041 -30.32 46.75 -76.21
CA GLN A 1041 -29.37 47.63 -76.89
C GLN A 1041 -27.96 47.20 -76.51
N LEU A 1042 -27.17 46.86 -77.53
CA LEU A 1042 -25.79 46.46 -77.38
C LEU A 1042 -24.89 47.57 -77.93
N GLU A 1043 -24.03 48.12 -77.06
CA GLU A 1043 -22.93 49.01 -77.45
C GLU A 1043 -21.63 48.18 -77.43
N GLY A 1044 -20.88 48.17 -78.52
CA GLY A 1044 -19.58 47.48 -78.63
C GLY A 1044 -19.62 45.96 -78.85
N PHE A 1045 -20.67 45.26 -78.40
CA PHE A 1045 -20.80 43.79 -78.58
C PHE A 1045 -21.24 43.41 -80.00
N VAL A 1046 -20.59 42.40 -80.59
CA VAL A 1046 -20.92 41.87 -81.93
C VAL A 1046 -21.49 40.45 -81.80
N PRO A 1047 -22.79 40.23 -82.10
CA PRO A 1047 -23.44 38.94 -81.91
C PRO A 1047 -23.16 37.93 -83.04
N VAL A 1048 -23.20 36.63 -82.71
CA VAL A 1048 -23.06 35.54 -83.69
C VAL A 1048 -24.32 35.40 -84.55
N ASN A 1049 -24.20 35.44 -85.88
CA ASN A 1049 -25.28 35.14 -86.84
C ASN A 1049 -26.62 35.90 -86.65
N GLY A 1050 -26.62 37.06 -85.97
CA GLY A 1050 -27.82 37.90 -85.79
C GLY A 1050 -28.85 37.39 -84.77
N SER A 1051 -28.62 36.26 -84.10
CA SER A 1051 -29.41 35.76 -82.96
C SER A 1051 -28.53 35.66 -81.73
N TYR A 1052 -28.84 36.43 -80.69
CA TYR A 1052 -27.87 36.73 -79.62
C TYR A 1052 -28.27 36.29 -78.23
N VAL A 1053 -29.53 35.96 -77.95
CA VAL A 1053 -29.97 35.66 -76.57
C VAL A 1053 -30.21 34.17 -76.40
N ALA A 1054 -29.50 33.57 -75.44
CA ALA A 1054 -29.87 32.30 -74.84
C ALA A 1054 -30.51 32.58 -73.47
N LEU A 1055 -31.76 32.14 -73.28
CA LEU A 1055 -32.37 32.14 -71.96
C LEU A 1055 -31.75 31.01 -71.13
N THR A 1056 -31.35 31.32 -69.90
CA THR A 1056 -30.95 30.27 -68.97
C THR A 1056 -32.19 29.62 -68.37
N GLN A 1057 -32.01 28.52 -67.61
CA GLN A 1057 -33.12 27.93 -66.85
C GLN A 1057 -33.58 28.83 -65.69
N ASP A 1058 -32.75 29.81 -65.30
CA ASP A 1058 -33.03 30.81 -64.28
C ASP A 1058 -33.70 32.03 -64.91
N ASP A 1059 -34.89 32.40 -64.43
CA ASP A 1059 -35.62 33.58 -64.91
C ASP A 1059 -35.02 34.91 -64.43
N HIS A 1060 -33.94 34.84 -63.65
CA HIS A 1060 -33.10 35.96 -63.27
C HIS A 1060 -31.84 36.10 -64.13
N ALA A 1061 -31.55 35.18 -65.04
CA ALA A 1061 -30.34 35.23 -65.86
C ALA A 1061 -30.58 34.95 -67.35
N PHE A 1062 -29.88 35.71 -68.19
CA PHE A 1062 -29.83 35.50 -69.63
C PHE A 1062 -28.41 35.68 -70.12
N ALA A 1063 -28.09 35.07 -71.25
CA ALA A 1063 -26.75 35.14 -71.81
C ALA A 1063 -26.75 35.60 -73.26
N LEU A 1064 -25.69 36.31 -73.61
CA LEU A 1064 -25.43 36.85 -74.93
C LEU A 1064 -24.33 36.06 -75.62
N SER A 1065 -24.61 35.48 -76.79
CA SER A 1065 -23.60 34.81 -77.63
C SER A 1065 -22.86 35.83 -78.48
N ILE A 1066 -21.53 35.92 -78.31
CA ILE A 1066 -20.66 36.89 -78.99
C ILE A 1066 -19.74 36.15 -79.96
N ASP A 1067 -19.43 36.80 -81.07
CA ASP A 1067 -18.49 36.27 -82.06
C ASP A 1067 -17.08 36.14 -81.46
N ARG A 1068 -16.70 34.88 -81.19
CA ARG A 1068 -15.39 34.51 -80.64
C ARG A 1068 -14.24 34.90 -81.58
N ASP A 1069 -14.49 34.97 -82.89
CA ASP A 1069 -13.45 35.26 -83.88
C ASP A 1069 -13.16 36.76 -83.98
N LEU A 1070 -14.00 37.61 -83.38
CA LEU A 1070 -13.83 39.05 -83.35
C LEU A 1070 -13.22 39.52 -82.01
N PRO A 1071 -11.97 40.02 -81.98
CA PRO A 1071 -11.35 40.45 -80.73
C PRO A 1071 -12.08 41.67 -80.15
N MET A 1072 -12.40 41.62 -78.86
CA MET A 1072 -12.92 42.78 -78.12
C MET A 1072 -11.84 43.85 -78.02
N ARG A 1073 -12.07 45.00 -78.67
CA ARG A 1073 -11.14 46.12 -78.73
C ARG A 1073 -11.30 46.99 -77.48
N SER A 1074 -10.35 47.89 -77.25
CA SER A 1074 -10.53 48.93 -76.23
C SER A 1074 -11.72 49.83 -76.57
N GLY A 1075 -12.55 50.17 -75.59
CA GLY A 1075 -13.71 51.03 -75.73
C GLY A 1075 -14.83 50.67 -74.76
N ARG A 1076 -15.93 51.42 -74.88
CA ARG A 1076 -17.12 51.24 -74.06
C ARG A 1076 -18.00 50.11 -74.58
N TYR A 1077 -18.37 49.22 -73.68
CA TYR A 1077 -19.28 48.10 -73.91
C TYR A 1077 -20.46 48.24 -72.98
N ALA A 1078 -21.68 48.29 -73.51
CA ALA A 1078 -22.88 48.45 -72.70
C ALA A 1078 -24.01 47.52 -73.15
N ILE A 1079 -24.78 47.04 -72.17
CA ILE A 1079 -25.95 46.21 -72.39
C ILE A 1079 -27.12 46.89 -71.67
N THR A 1080 -28.10 47.36 -72.45
CA THR A 1080 -29.34 47.94 -71.92
C THR A 1080 -30.50 46.98 -72.15
N PHE A 1081 -31.22 46.62 -71.08
CA PHE A 1081 -32.34 45.68 -71.15
C PHE A 1081 -33.47 46.03 -70.17
N PRO A 1082 -34.73 45.66 -70.48
CA PRO A 1082 -35.86 45.91 -69.60
C PRO A 1082 -35.91 44.90 -68.44
N VAL A 1083 -36.13 45.42 -67.23
CA VAL A 1083 -36.23 44.63 -66.00
C VAL A 1083 -37.44 45.06 -65.19
N ARG A 1084 -38.16 44.08 -64.66
CA ARG A 1084 -39.17 44.29 -63.61
C ARG A 1084 -38.47 44.47 -62.27
N VAL A 1085 -38.69 45.62 -61.66
CA VAL A 1085 -38.14 46.03 -60.36
C VAL A 1085 -38.73 45.14 -59.26
N ALA A 1086 -37.88 44.64 -58.36
CA ALA A 1086 -38.34 43.79 -57.26
C ALA A 1086 -39.37 44.48 -56.36
N ASN A 1087 -40.24 43.71 -55.71
CA ASN A 1087 -41.25 44.25 -54.80
C ASN A 1087 -40.65 44.77 -53.48
N THR A 1088 -39.46 44.28 -53.11
CA THR A 1088 -38.70 44.71 -51.94
C THR A 1088 -37.22 44.73 -52.32
N ASN A 1089 -36.41 45.56 -51.64
CA ASN A 1089 -34.97 45.61 -51.89
C ASN A 1089 -34.35 44.26 -51.44
N PRO A 1090 -33.70 43.49 -52.33
CA PRO A 1090 -33.10 42.22 -51.95
C PRO A 1090 -31.93 42.43 -50.99
N GLN A 1091 -31.74 41.48 -50.06
CA GLN A 1091 -30.63 41.53 -49.10
C GLN A 1091 -29.25 41.49 -49.78
N VAL A 1092 -29.19 40.86 -50.96
CA VAL A 1092 -28.04 40.82 -51.88
C VAL A 1092 -28.48 41.46 -53.19
N ASN A 1093 -28.15 42.74 -53.37
CA ASN A 1093 -28.56 43.54 -54.53
C ASN A 1093 -27.35 43.82 -55.43
N PHE A 1094 -26.74 42.76 -55.95
CA PHE A 1094 -25.66 42.82 -56.93
C PHE A 1094 -26.20 42.46 -58.30
N TRP A 1095 -25.71 43.14 -59.33
CA TRP A 1095 -25.89 42.74 -60.72
C TRP A 1095 -24.58 42.16 -61.22
N TRP A 1096 -24.64 40.99 -61.84
CA TRP A 1096 -23.46 40.30 -62.31
C TRP A 1096 -23.41 40.32 -63.83
N LEU A 1097 -22.24 40.66 -64.38
CA LEU A 1097 -21.92 40.51 -65.78
C LEU A 1097 -20.67 39.63 -65.87
N SER A 1098 -20.83 38.41 -66.39
CA SER A 1098 -19.79 37.39 -66.41
C SER A 1098 -19.32 37.12 -67.83
N PHE A 1099 -18.01 37.11 -68.05
CA PHE A 1099 -17.41 36.66 -69.30
C PHE A 1099 -17.14 35.16 -69.22
N CYS A 1100 -17.60 34.40 -70.21
CA CYS A 1100 -17.48 32.94 -70.20
C CYS A 1100 -16.65 32.42 -71.38
N GLU A 1101 -15.91 31.36 -71.11
CA GLU A 1101 -15.09 30.63 -72.09
C GLU A 1101 -15.96 29.68 -72.92
N GLY A 1102 -15.83 29.73 -74.24
CA GLY A 1102 -16.50 28.82 -75.16
C GLY A 1102 -15.72 27.52 -75.37
N LYS A 1103 -15.86 26.56 -74.44
CA LYS A 1103 -15.46 25.16 -74.67
C LYS A 1103 -16.67 24.33 -75.10
N SER A 1104 -16.43 23.29 -75.88
CA SER A 1104 -17.49 22.45 -76.49
C SER A 1104 -18.40 21.71 -75.50
N ASP A 1105 -18.06 21.69 -74.21
CA ASP A 1105 -18.64 20.76 -73.23
C ASP A 1105 -19.41 21.45 -72.06
N GLY A 1106 -19.85 22.70 -72.22
CA GLY A 1106 -20.79 23.32 -71.27
C GLY A 1106 -20.92 24.83 -71.43
N GLU A 1107 -22.16 25.33 -71.54
CA GLU A 1107 -22.45 26.77 -71.48
C GLU A 1107 -22.45 27.22 -70.01
N CYS A 1108 -21.91 28.42 -69.70
CA CYS A 1108 -22.12 29.01 -68.38
C CYS A 1108 -23.60 29.42 -68.24
N GLU A 1109 -24.26 28.90 -67.22
CA GLU A 1109 -25.63 29.24 -66.82
C GLU A 1109 -25.64 30.05 -65.51
N SER A 1110 -24.58 29.95 -64.70
CA SER A 1110 -24.38 30.69 -63.45
C SER A 1110 -23.06 31.45 -63.43
N TYR A 1111 -23.02 32.58 -62.71
CA TYR A 1111 -21.78 33.34 -62.49
C TYR A 1111 -20.74 32.59 -61.63
N GLU A 1112 -21.15 31.49 -60.98
CA GLU A 1112 -20.27 30.60 -60.21
C GLU A 1112 -19.68 29.46 -61.06
N ASP A 1113 -20.10 29.32 -62.32
CA ASP A 1113 -19.69 28.19 -63.15
C ASP A 1113 -18.17 28.20 -63.42
N PRO A 1114 -17.50 27.03 -63.47
CA PRO A 1114 -16.07 26.95 -63.76
C PRO A 1114 -15.65 27.53 -65.11
N SER A 1115 -16.58 27.66 -66.06
CA SER A 1115 -16.36 28.26 -67.39
C SER A 1115 -16.37 29.79 -67.37
N VAL A 1116 -16.70 30.41 -66.23
CA VAL A 1116 -16.63 31.87 -66.06
C VAL A 1116 -15.18 32.31 -65.89
N ILE A 1117 -14.74 33.17 -66.81
CA ILE A 1117 -13.41 33.78 -66.83
C ILE A 1117 -13.31 34.84 -65.73
N THR A 1118 -14.27 35.76 -65.72
CA THR A 1118 -14.36 36.83 -64.71
C THR A 1118 -15.79 37.33 -64.60
N THR A 1119 -16.16 37.80 -63.40
CA THR A 1119 -17.48 38.37 -63.11
C THR A 1119 -17.34 39.78 -62.60
N PHE A 1120 -17.92 40.73 -63.31
CA PHE A 1120 -18.03 42.12 -62.89
C PHE A 1120 -19.28 42.29 -62.05
N ILE A 1121 -19.12 42.92 -60.89
CA ILE A 1121 -20.22 43.19 -59.97
C ILE A 1121 -20.54 44.68 -60.01
N PHE A 1122 -21.82 44.95 -60.21
CA PHE A 1122 -22.37 46.29 -60.13
C PHE A 1122 -23.26 46.37 -58.88
N PRO A 1123 -22.99 47.32 -57.97
CA PRO A 1123 -23.91 47.60 -56.88
C PRO A 1123 -25.26 48.00 -57.47
N GLY A 1124 -26.33 47.37 -57.00
CA GLY A 1124 -27.68 47.73 -57.39
C GLY A 1124 -28.08 49.11 -56.86
N PHE A 1125 -29.34 49.42 -57.10
CA PHE A 1125 -29.96 50.69 -56.72
C PHE A 1125 -31.08 50.44 -55.70
N ASP A 1126 -31.36 51.46 -54.88
CA ASP A 1126 -32.47 51.42 -53.94
C ASP A 1126 -33.82 51.48 -54.66
N ILE A 1127 -34.79 50.73 -54.15
CA ILE A 1127 -36.19 50.76 -54.60
C ILE A 1127 -36.96 51.77 -53.74
N ALA A 1128 -37.89 52.52 -54.34
CA ALA A 1128 -38.74 53.46 -53.60
C ALA A 1128 -39.59 52.70 -52.58
N ILE A 1129 -39.57 53.13 -51.32
CA ILE A 1129 -40.45 52.59 -50.28
C ILE A 1129 -41.80 53.29 -50.46
N GLY A 1130 -42.85 52.54 -50.81
CA GLY A 1130 -44.18 53.12 -50.96
C GLY A 1130 -44.65 53.74 -49.64
N GLU A 1131 -45.03 55.02 -49.65
CA GLU A 1131 -45.53 55.77 -48.47
C GLU A 1131 -46.84 55.21 -47.86
N GLY A 1132 -47.37 54.09 -48.38
CA GLY A 1132 -48.67 53.52 -47.98
C GLY A 1132 -48.62 52.27 -47.10
N THR A 1133 -47.46 51.67 -46.85
CA THR A 1133 -47.36 50.54 -45.90
C THR A 1133 -46.63 51.00 -44.65
N THR A 1134 -47.38 51.50 -43.67
CA THR A 1134 -46.96 51.36 -42.28
C THR A 1134 -46.64 49.88 -42.08
N LEU A 1135 -45.37 49.57 -41.84
CA LEU A 1135 -44.95 48.29 -41.32
C LEU A 1135 -45.64 48.12 -39.97
N ASP A 1136 -46.85 47.55 -39.97
CA ASP A 1136 -47.34 46.83 -38.80
C ASP A 1136 -46.21 45.88 -38.41
N GLY A 1137 -45.79 45.96 -37.15
CA GLY A 1137 -44.65 45.24 -36.61
C GLY A 1137 -44.77 43.74 -36.83
N GLY A 1138 -44.34 43.29 -38.02
CA GLY A 1138 -44.09 41.92 -38.37
C GLY A 1138 -42.88 41.47 -37.56
N SER A 1139 -43.15 41.05 -36.33
CA SER A 1139 -42.28 40.18 -35.58
C SER A 1139 -41.72 39.14 -36.54
N ALA A 1140 -40.39 39.04 -36.60
CA ALA A 1140 -39.71 37.93 -37.25
C ALA A 1140 -40.47 36.65 -36.87
N ALA A 1141 -40.97 35.94 -37.88
CA ALA A 1141 -41.56 34.63 -37.71
C ALA A 1141 -40.44 33.66 -37.31
N VAL A 1142 -40.11 33.65 -36.02
CA VAL A 1142 -39.71 32.41 -35.37
C VAL A 1142 -40.91 31.49 -35.58
N GLY A 1143 -40.70 30.38 -36.29
CA GLY A 1143 -41.71 29.36 -36.47
C GLY A 1143 -42.33 29.04 -35.11
N ARG A 1144 -43.57 29.50 -34.89
CA ARG A 1144 -44.44 28.93 -33.86
C ARG A 1144 -44.76 27.51 -34.34
N ALA A 1145 -43.87 26.58 -34.02
CA ALA A 1145 -44.33 25.25 -33.65
C ALA A 1145 -45.38 25.47 -32.55
N THR A 1146 -46.57 25.00 -32.80
CA THR A 1146 -47.76 25.13 -31.97
C THR A 1146 -47.43 24.74 -30.52
N VAL A 1147 -47.40 25.73 -29.63
CA VAL A 1147 -47.30 25.59 -28.16
C VAL A 1147 -48.35 24.60 -27.61
N HIS A 1148 -49.38 24.28 -28.38
CA HIS A 1148 -50.36 23.24 -28.07
C HIS A 1148 -49.79 21.80 -28.06
N GLU A 1149 -48.82 21.45 -28.91
CA GLU A 1149 -48.25 20.09 -28.93
C GLU A 1149 -47.17 19.88 -27.86
N ILE A 1150 -46.41 20.92 -27.51
CA ILE A 1150 -45.40 20.85 -26.44
C ILE A 1150 -46.09 20.78 -25.06
N ILE A 1151 -47.20 21.50 -24.85
CA ILE A 1151 -47.97 21.38 -23.61
C ILE A 1151 -48.59 19.99 -23.48
N ILE A 1152 -49.05 19.38 -24.58
CA ILE A 1152 -49.57 18.00 -24.58
C ILE A 1152 -48.43 16.99 -24.33
N MET A 1153 -47.24 17.16 -24.94
CA MET A 1153 -46.10 16.28 -24.67
C MET A 1153 -45.56 16.43 -23.24
N VAL A 1154 -45.51 17.64 -22.69
CA VAL A 1154 -45.10 17.89 -21.29
C VAL A 1154 -46.15 17.34 -20.32
N LEU A 1155 -47.45 17.44 -20.62
CA LEU A 1155 -48.50 16.81 -19.81
C LEU A 1155 -48.47 15.28 -19.91
N ILE A 1156 -48.12 14.71 -21.06
CA ILE A 1156 -47.94 13.26 -21.23
C ILE A 1156 -46.69 12.78 -20.50
N LEU A 1157 -45.56 13.50 -20.57
CA LEU A 1157 -44.34 13.18 -19.84
C LEU A 1157 -44.50 13.34 -18.33
N VAL A 1158 -45.18 14.39 -17.86
CA VAL A 1158 -45.52 14.58 -16.44
C VAL A 1158 -46.49 13.49 -15.97
N SER A 1159 -47.41 13.02 -16.82
CA SER A 1159 -48.30 11.90 -16.49
C SER A 1159 -47.58 10.54 -16.47
N ILE A 1160 -46.58 10.32 -17.33
CA ILE A 1160 -45.77 9.10 -17.34
C ILE A 1160 -44.84 9.05 -16.13
N VAL A 1161 -44.23 10.19 -15.75
CA VAL A 1161 -43.36 10.30 -14.55
C VAL A 1161 -44.16 10.24 -13.24
N LEU A 1162 -45.44 10.57 -13.23
CA LEU A 1162 -46.34 10.37 -12.07
C LEU A 1162 -46.93 8.94 -11.99
N LEU A 1163 -46.74 8.10 -13.01
CA LEU A 1163 -47.22 6.70 -13.07
C LEU A 1163 -46.09 5.66 -12.96
N THR A 1164 -44.83 6.09 -12.94
CA THR A 1164 -43.63 5.30 -12.57
C THR A 1164 -43.12 5.74 -11.22
#